data_AF-A0A9E7K3K6-F1
#
_entry.id   AF-A0A9E7K3K6-F1
#
_cell.length_a   1.000
_cell.length_b   1.000
_cell.length_c   1.000
_cell.angle_alpha   90.00
_cell.angle_beta   90.00
_cell.angle_gamma   90.00
#
_symmetry.space_group_name_H-M   'P 1'
#
loop_
_entity.id
_entity.type
_entity.pdbx_description
1 polymer ?
#
loop_
_entity_poly.entity_id
_entity_poly.type
_entity_poly.pdbx_seq_one_letter_code
_entity_poly.pdbx_strand_id
1 'polypeptide(L)'
;MVSKGFLMSCLGGGGREGFASRSLSPRPHYPSMPKYPRRKSTVEVVGGEDLEATPEATEEEEKRVALFSVVGMACAACAGSVEKAIKRLPGIHDAAVDVLNDRAQVIFYPAFVSEDTIRETIEDVGFEAELIQEEMKEKSVLTCRLRIKGMTCTACSSTIESALQDVPGVHKALVALATEEAEVRYDPRVVSANQLMEAVENTGFEAILVTTGEDINRIELKVDGPFSTRYISMVNNSLQALPGVDDVNIDPLLHKVTISYKPDQTGPRNFIEIIESTGSGQLKASIYPEVRGKGLHRHEEINQYYQCFLWSLVFTIPVFLTSMVFMYIPGIKEALDKKIVNMLKVGELLRWILSTPVQFIIGRRFYVGAYKALRHGSANMDVLIALGTNAAYFYSIYTVLRAATSPNFMGTDFFETSSMLISFILLGKYLEVLAKGKTSEAIAKLMNLAPETAILISYDNEGNVISEREIDSRLIQKNDIIKVMPGGKVASDGFVIWGQSHVNESMITGESRPVAKRKGDIVIGGTVNENGVLHIRATHVGSESALSQIVRLVESAQMAKAPVQKFADRISKYFVPLVILLSLVTWLIWFLAGKFRSYPKSWIPSSIDSFQLALQFGISVMVIACPCALGLATPTAVMVGTGVGASQGVLIKGGQALESAHKVNCIVFDKTGTLTTGNPVVINTRLLKNMVLRDFYEYVAAAEVNSEHPLAKAIVQYAKKFSTDEENPVWPEAQDFIAITGHGVKARVGNKEVVVGIRA
;
A
#
# COMPACT_ATOMS: atom_id res chain seq x y z
N MET A 1 -39.23 17.57 -42.48
CA MET A 1 -39.94 16.48 -41.77
C MET A 1 -39.74 16.71 -40.27
N VAL A 2 -40.87 16.85 -39.58
CA VAL A 2 -41.16 17.22 -38.16
C VAL A 2 -40.30 16.41 -37.17
N SER A 3 -39.61 16.90 -36.12
CA SER A 3 -39.73 17.94 -35.06
C SER A 3 -40.45 17.52 -33.77
N LYS A 4 -39.66 17.52 -32.67
CA LYS A 4 -39.98 17.79 -31.25
C LYS A 4 -40.76 16.75 -30.42
N GLY A 5 -40.40 16.73 -29.14
CA GLY A 5 -40.78 15.74 -28.13
C GLY A 5 -42.02 16.09 -27.33
N PHE A 6 -42.26 15.35 -26.23
CA PHE A 6 -43.37 15.63 -25.33
C PHE A 6 -43.04 15.28 -23.88
N LEU A 7 -43.39 16.23 -23.03
CA LEU A 7 -43.26 16.29 -21.58
C LEU A 7 -44.70 16.58 -21.08
N MET A 8 -45.13 15.89 -20.03
CA MET A 8 -46.29 16.17 -19.16
C MET A 8 -47.70 16.40 -19.78
N SER A 9 -48.65 15.56 -19.36
CA SER A 9 -49.99 15.98 -18.91
C SER A 9 -50.73 14.81 -18.30
N CYS A 10 -51.26 14.95 -17.08
CA CYS A 10 -52.56 14.38 -16.67
C CYS A 10 -52.92 14.90 -15.27
N LEU A 11 -53.67 16.00 -15.26
CA LEU A 11 -54.49 16.48 -14.14
C LEU A 11 -55.94 16.46 -14.62
N GLY A 12 -56.85 15.95 -13.78
CA GLY A 12 -58.27 16.32 -13.81
C GLY A 12 -59.25 15.16 -13.93
N GLY A 13 -60.01 14.93 -12.87
CA GLY A 13 -61.21 14.10 -12.88
C GLY A 13 -61.79 13.88 -11.48
N GLY A 14 -62.57 14.84 -10.97
CA GLY A 14 -63.34 14.69 -9.73
C GLY A 14 -64.75 14.14 -10.00
N GLY A 15 -65.27 13.34 -9.05
CA GLY A 15 -66.65 12.84 -9.02
C GLY A 15 -67.00 12.31 -7.62
N ARG A 16 -68.18 12.71 -7.12
CA ARG A 16 -68.74 12.53 -5.76
C ARG A 16 -69.42 11.15 -5.54
N GLU A 17 -69.81 10.92 -4.28
CA GLU A 17 -70.67 9.86 -3.66
C GLU A 17 -69.84 8.75 -2.94
N GLY A 18 -70.07 8.34 -1.70
CA GLY A 18 -71.14 8.54 -0.72
C GLY A 18 -71.55 7.19 -0.08
N PHE A 19 -71.11 6.94 1.17
CA PHE A 19 -71.62 5.97 2.17
C PHE A 19 -71.80 4.46 1.83
N ALA A 20 -71.11 3.58 2.58
CA ALA A 20 -71.69 2.58 3.52
C ALA A 20 -70.81 1.31 3.71
N SER A 21 -70.46 1.08 4.98
CA SER A 21 -70.08 -0.16 5.70
C SER A 21 -69.86 -1.48 4.96
N ARG A 22 -68.73 -2.16 5.26
CA ARG A 22 -68.67 -3.63 5.33
C ARG A 22 -67.63 -4.14 6.35
N SER A 23 -68.19 -4.68 7.44
CA SER A 23 -67.81 -5.86 8.24
C SER A 23 -66.34 -6.19 8.55
N LEU A 24 -66.04 -6.16 9.86
CA LEU A 24 -64.94 -6.84 10.54
C LEU A 24 -64.92 -8.35 10.24
N SER A 25 -63.73 -8.91 10.01
CA SER A 25 -63.41 -10.35 10.06
C SER A 25 -62.65 -10.68 11.36
N PRO A 26 -62.65 -11.95 11.81
CA PRO A 26 -62.44 -12.29 13.22
C PRO A 26 -60.95 -12.38 13.61
N ARG A 27 -60.65 -12.01 14.86
CA ARG A 27 -59.32 -12.17 15.47
C ARG A 27 -58.96 -13.65 15.61
N PRO A 28 -57.73 -14.08 15.25
CA PRO A 28 -57.27 -15.41 15.60
C PRO A 28 -56.89 -15.50 17.09
N HIS A 29 -57.21 -16.67 17.67
CA HIS A 29 -56.97 -17.04 19.06
C HIS A 29 -55.50 -17.47 19.21
N TYR A 30 -54.73 -16.81 20.09
CA TYR A 30 -53.37 -17.25 20.42
C TYR A 30 -53.38 -18.30 21.55
N PRO A 31 -52.57 -19.37 21.47
CA PRO A 31 -52.26 -20.22 22.61
C PRO A 31 -51.24 -19.54 23.54
N SER A 32 -51.29 -19.90 24.82
CA SER A 32 -50.47 -19.33 25.90
C SER A 32 -48.96 -19.60 25.73
N MET A 33 -48.12 -18.60 26.03
CA MET A 33 -46.65 -18.67 26.03
C MET A 33 -46.09 -19.74 26.99
N PRO A 34 -45.05 -20.49 26.58
CA PRO A 34 -44.17 -21.18 27.52
C PRO A 34 -43.24 -20.19 28.24
N LYS A 35 -42.90 -20.49 29.50
CA LYS A 35 -42.06 -19.65 30.37
C LYS A 35 -40.57 -19.84 30.06
N TYR A 36 -39.85 -18.74 29.85
CA TYR A 36 -38.39 -18.71 29.79
C TYR A 36 -37.74 -18.92 31.18
N PRO A 37 -36.55 -19.57 31.27
CA PRO A 37 -35.83 -19.71 32.54
C PRO A 37 -35.22 -18.37 32.98
N ARG A 38 -35.47 -17.99 34.25
CA ARG A 38 -34.88 -16.81 34.89
C ARG A 38 -33.47 -17.11 35.39
N ARG A 39 -32.56 -16.16 35.15
CA ARG A 39 -31.18 -16.09 35.67
C ARG A 39 -31.18 -16.18 37.21
N LYS A 40 -30.47 -17.16 37.80
CA LYS A 40 -30.07 -17.11 39.21
C LYS A 40 -28.84 -16.21 39.32
N SER A 41 -28.92 -15.17 40.14
CA SER A 41 -27.80 -14.34 40.59
C SER A 41 -27.13 -15.02 41.79
N THR A 42 -25.86 -15.39 41.66
CA THR A 42 -25.05 -15.89 42.78
C THR A 42 -24.40 -14.72 43.53
N VAL A 43 -24.69 -14.64 44.82
CA VAL A 43 -23.95 -13.95 45.89
C VAL A 43 -23.79 -14.97 47.04
N GLU A 44 -22.71 -14.84 47.82
CA GLU A 44 -22.26 -15.62 49.01
C GLU A 44 -21.17 -16.66 48.70
N VAL A 45 -19.89 -16.52 49.10
CA VAL A 45 -19.22 -16.40 50.43
C VAL A 45 -19.08 -17.75 51.18
N VAL A 46 -17.85 -18.28 51.13
CA VAL A 46 -17.06 -19.15 52.07
C VAL A 46 -17.77 -20.17 52.98
N GLY A 47 -17.36 -21.46 52.87
CA GLY A 47 -17.45 -22.48 53.94
C GLY A 47 -17.20 -23.91 53.43
N GLY A 48 -16.33 -24.67 54.12
CA GLY A 48 -15.74 -25.95 53.68
C GLY A 48 -16.60 -27.24 53.72
N GLU A 49 -15.92 -28.31 53.28
CA GLU A 49 -16.14 -29.77 53.41
C GLU A 49 -16.72 -30.57 52.21
N ASP A 50 -16.00 -31.66 51.95
CA ASP A 50 -16.05 -32.59 50.83
C ASP A 50 -17.35 -33.40 50.76
N LEU A 51 -17.90 -33.62 49.56
CA LEU A 51 -18.62 -34.85 49.18
C LEU A 51 -18.90 -34.91 47.66
N GLU A 52 -18.30 -35.93 47.05
CA GLU A 52 -18.75 -36.74 45.91
C GLU A 52 -19.15 -36.08 44.58
N ALA A 53 -18.33 -36.38 43.57
CA ALA A 53 -18.58 -36.12 42.16
C ALA A 53 -19.67 -37.04 41.60
N THR A 54 -20.76 -36.45 41.10
CA THR A 54 -21.69 -37.05 40.14
C THR A 54 -21.57 -36.34 38.79
N PRO A 55 -21.50 -37.06 37.64
CA PRO A 55 -21.36 -36.45 36.34
C PRO A 55 -22.75 -36.12 35.78
N GLU A 56 -23.16 -34.86 35.80
CA GLU A 56 -24.30 -34.38 35.00
C GLU A 56 -23.78 -33.45 33.90
N ALA A 57 -23.65 -34.00 32.70
CA ALA A 57 -23.50 -33.25 31.47
C ALA A 57 -24.78 -32.44 31.23
N THR A 58 -24.65 -31.12 31.15
CA THR A 58 -25.71 -30.22 30.67
C THR A 58 -25.41 -29.90 29.22
N GLU A 59 -26.32 -30.28 28.33
CA GLU A 59 -26.30 -29.88 26.91
C GLU A 59 -26.54 -28.36 26.84
N GLU A 60 -25.51 -27.59 26.52
CA GLU A 60 -25.65 -26.17 26.16
C GLU A 60 -26.28 -26.08 24.76
N GLU A 61 -27.53 -25.62 24.65
CA GLU A 61 -28.20 -25.40 23.36
C GLU A 61 -27.48 -24.30 22.55
N GLU A 62 -26.87 -24.68 21.43
CA GLU A 62 -26.07 -23.82 20.53
C GLU A 62 -26.87 -22.62 19.98
N LYS A 63 -26.35 -21.40 20.14
CA LYS A 63 -26.85 -20.20 19.46
C LYS A 63 -26.29 -20.13 18.04
N ARG A 64 -27.13 -19.83 17.05
CA ARG A 64 -26.71 -19.56 15.66
C ARG A 64 -26.93 -18.11 15.27
N VAL A 65 -26.12 -17.63 14.35
CA VAL A 65 -26.22 -16.29 13.75
C VAL A 65 -26.50 -16.45 12.27
N ALA A 66 -27.59 -15.87 11.78
CA ALA A 66 -27.91 -15.78 10.36
C ALA A 66 -27.85 -14.32 9.90
N LEU A 67 -27.38 -14.13 8.67
CA LEU A 67 -27.33 -12.85 7.99
C LEU A 67 -28.25 -12.91 6.77
N PHE A 68 -29.15 -11.94 6.67
CA PHE A 68 -30.08 -11.79 5.56
C PHE A 68 -29.77 -10.50 4.81
N SER A 69 -29.75 -10.56 3.48
CA SER A 69 -29.82 -9.37 2.64
C SER A 69 -31.28 -8.98 2.54
N VAL A 70 -31.62 -7.74 2.90
CA VAL A 70 -32.99 -7.24 2.93
C VAL A 70 -33.09 -6.03 2.00
N VAL A 71 -33.63 -6.24 0.82
CA VAL A 71 -33.66 -5.23 -0.25
C VAL A 71 -34.95 -4.42 -0.18
N GLY A 72 -34.85 -3.10 -0.43
CA GLY A 72 -35.99 -2.18 -0.50
C GLY A 72 -36.19 -1.31 0.75
N MET A 73 -35.30 -1.40 1.76
CA MET A 73 -35.35 -0.51 2.92
C MET A 73 -34.79 0.88 2.58
N ALA A 74 -35.62 1.92 2.67
CA ALA A 74 -35.21 3.29 2.37
C ALA A 74 -34.89 4.16 3.60
N CYS A 75 -35.24 3.71 4.82
CA CYS A 75 -35.08 4.53 6.03
C CYS A 75 -34.96 3.71 7.33
N ALA A 76 -34.51 4.36 8.41
CA ALA A 76 -34.40 3.77 9.75
C ALA A 76 -35.73 3.25 10.33
N ALA A 77 -36.88 3.80 9.91
CA ALA A 77 -38.18 3.29 10.33
C ALA A 77 -38.55 1.96 9.66
N CYS A 78 -38.07 1.71 8.43
CA CYS A 78 -38.19 0.42 7.75
C CYS A 78 -37.37 -0.65 8.49
N ALA A 79 -36.09 -0.36 8.80
CA ALA A 79 -35.26 -1.26 9.60
C ALA A 79 -35.86 -1.55 10.97
N GLY A 80 -36.36 -0.53 11.68
CA GLY A 80 -37.01 -0.73 12.97
C GLY A 80 -38.30 -1.57 12.91
N SER A 81 -38.97 -1.63 11.75
CA SER A 81 -40.15 -2.48 11.55
C SER A 81 -39.76 -3.94 11.33
N VAL A 82 -38.74 -4.17 10.50
CA VAL A 82 -38.14 -5.50 10.27
C VAL A 82 -37.54 -6.06 11.56
N GLU A 83 -36.76 -5.25 12.29
CA GLU A 83 -36.13 -5.63 13.56
C GLU A 83 -37.17 -6.07 14.61
N LYS A 84 -38.28 -5.33 14.71
CA LYS A 84 -39.39 -5.67 15.63
C LYS A 84 -40.14 -6.91 15.21
N ALA A 85 -40.31 -7.15 13.92
CA ALA A 85 -40.99 -8.34 13.41
C ALA A 85 -40.17 -9.60 13.73
N ILE A 86 -38.86 -9.56 13.46
CA ILE A 86 -37.93 -10.64 13.78
C ILE A 86 -37.93 -10.88 15.30
N LYS A 87 -37.73 -9.86 16.15
CA LYS A 87 -37.71 -10.01 17.62
C LYS A 87 -38.97 -10.61 18.24
N ARG A 88 -40.10 -10.69 17.53
CA ARG A 88 -41.35 -11.31 18.01
C ARG A 88 -41.39 -12.82 17.80
N LEU A 89 -40.51 -13.39 16.98
CA LEU A 89 -40.45 -14.83 16.75
C LEU A 89 -39.93 -15.57 18.00
N PRO A 90 -40.56 -16.70 18.38
CA PRO A 90 -40.07 -17.53 19.48
C PRO A 90 -38.71 -18.14 19.10
N GLY A 91 -37.72 -18.05 19.99
CA GLY A 91 -36.38 -18.59 19.75
C GLY A 91 -35.35 -17.58 19.25
N ILE A 92 -35.70 -16.30 19.10
CA ILE A 92 -34.74 -15.24 18.74
C ILE A 92 -34.15 -14.60 20.00
N HIS A 93 -32.82 -14.53 20.05
CA HIS A 93 -32.07 -13.89 21.13
C HIS A 93 -31.88 -12.40 20.87
N ASP A 94 -31.44 -12.04 19.66
CA ASP A 94 -31.29 -10.64 19.24
C ASP A 94 -31.40 -10.51 17.72
N ALA A 95 -31.77 -9.33 17.25
CA ALA A 95 -31.79 -8.99 15.84
C ALA A 95 -31.41 -7.51 15.66
N ALA A 96 -30.56 -7.23 14.68
CA ALA A 96 -30.13 -5.89 14.33
C ALA A 96 -30.20 -5.73 12.80
N VAL A 97 -30.73 -4.59 12.33
CA VAL A 97 -30.91 -4.32 10.90
C VAL A 97 -30.14 -3.06 10.53
N ASP A 98 -29.24 -3.19 9.57
CA ASP A 98 -28.43 -2.10 9.02
C ASP A 98 -28.98 -1.66 7.66
N VAL A 99 -29.59 -0.47 7.64
CA VAL A 99 -30.17 0.14 6.43
C VAL A 99 -29.08 0.53 5.41
N LEU A 100 -27.87 0.87 5.84
CA LEU A 100 -26.84 1.36 4.93
C LEU A 100 -26.25 0.24 4.07
N ASN A 101 -26.26 -0.99 4.59
CA ASN A 101 -25.69 -2.16 3.95
C ASN A 101 -26.76 -3.16 3.47
N ASP A 102 -28.06 -2.83 3.57
CA ASP A 102 -29.19 -3.71 3.24
C ASP A 102 -29.07 -5.10 3.91
N ARG A 103 -28.69 -5.13 5.20
CA ARG A 103 -28.39 -6.36 5.95
C ARG A 103 -29.18 -6.46 7.25
N ALA A 104 -29.67 -7.65 7.57
CA ALA A 104 -30.26 -7.99 8.87
C ALA A 104 -29.47 -9.14 9.50
N GLN A 105 -28.94 -8.92 10.70
CA GLN A 105 -28.25 -9.93 11.51
C GLN A 105 -29.20 -10.45 12.59
N VAL A 106 -29.34 -11.76 12.70
CA VAL A 106 -30.27 -12.42 13.62
C VAL A 106 -29.57 -13.50 14.40
N ILE A 107 -29.61 -13.42 15.73
CA ILE A 107 -29.09 -14.44 16.65
C ILE A 107 -30.28 -15.24 17.17
N PHE A 108 -30.32 -16.54 16.91
CA PHE A 108 -31.46 -17.40 17.24
C PHE A 108 -31.02 -18.79 17.70
N TYR A 109 -31.95 -19.52 18.31
CA TYR A 109 -31.76 -20.91 18.71
C TYR A 109 -32.41 -21.81 17.65
N PRO A 110 -31.63 -22.65 16.93
CA PRO A 110 -32.13 -23.47 15.84
C PRO A 110 -33.14 -24.53 16.27
N ALA A 111 -33.21 -24.85 17.57
CA ALA A 111 -34.23 -25.74 18.15
C ALA A 111 -35.65 -25.14 18.11
N PHE A 112 -35.77 -23.81 18.03
CA PHE A 112 -37.06 -23.10 18.16
C PHE A 112 -37.51 -22.38 16.89
N VAL A 113 -36.57 -21.98 16.02
CA VAL A 113 -36.88 -21.25 14.78
C VAL A 113 -35.89 -21.61 13.68
N SER A 114 -36.39 -21.81 12.45
CA SER A 114 -35.57 -22.06 11.27
C SER A 114 -35.26 -20.77 10.51
N GLU A 115 -34.17 -20.79 9.74
CA GLU A 115 -33.75 -19.66 8.89
C GLU A 115 -34.83 -19.29 7.86
N ASP A 116 -35.56 -20.28 7.33
CA ASP A 116 -36.70 -20.06 6.44
C ASP A 116 -37.85 -19.29 7.09
N THR A 117 -38.14 -19.59 8.36
CA THR A 117 -39.21 -18.88 9.10
C THR A 117 -38.84 -17.40 9.31
N ILE A 118 -37.55 -17.13 9.52
CA ILE A 118 -37.04 -15.76 9.67
C ILE A 118 -37.14 -15.01 8.33
N ARG A 119 -36.78 -15.65 7.22
CA ARG A 119 -36.92 -15.11 5.87
C ARG A 119 -38.37 -14.75 5.53
N GLU A 120 -39.30 -15.69 5.75
CA GLU A 120 -40.74 -15.48 5.53
C GLU A 120 -41.26 -14.30 6.36
N THR A 121 -40.78 -14.12 7.58
CA THR A 121 -41.19 -13.00 8.44
C THR A 121 -40.72 -11.65 7.90
N ILE A 122 -39.56 -11.59 7.22
CA ILE A 122 -39.08 -10.35 6.59
C ILE A 122 -39.89 -10.06 5.32
N GLU A 123 -40.21 -11.09 4.54
CA GLU A 123 -41.08 -11.01 3.36
C GLU A 123 -42.51 -10.56 3.72
N ASP A 124 -43.06 -11.03 4.84
CA ASP A 124 -44.37 -10.63 5.38
C ASP A 124 -44.45 -9.15 5.78
N VAL A 125 -43.31 -8.54 6.14
CA VAL A 125 -43.21 -7.11 6.41
C VAL A 125 -43.19 -6.29 5.11
N GLY A 126 -42.99 -6.96 3.96
CA GLY A 126 -43.01 -6.36 2.63
C GLY A 126 -41.63 -6.08 2.04
N PHE A 127 -40.58 -6.74 2.52
CA PHE A 127 -39.21 -6.60 2.02
C PHE A 127 -38.67 -7.93 1.50
N GLU A 128 -37.96 -7.90 0.36
CA GLU A 128 -37.33 -9.10 -0.20
C GLU A 128 -36.12 -9.49 0.64
N ALA A 129 -36.06 -10.75 1.08
CA ALA A 129 -35.00 -11.26 1.94
C ALA A 129 -34.33 -12.50 1.36
N GLU A 130 -33.01 -12.42 1.16
CA GLU A 130 -32.20 -13.58 0.79
C GLU A 130 -31.23 -13.93 1.93
N LEU A 131 -31.14 -15.22 2.25
CA LEU A 131 -30.14 -15.70 3.22
C LEU A 131 -28.75 -15.55 2.59
N ILE A 132 -27.91 -14.75 3.22
CA ILE A 132 -26.51 -14.69 2.86
C ILE A 132 -25.86 -15.95 3.46
N GLN A 133 -25.67 -16.97 2.63
CA GLN A 133 -24.80 -18.12 2.95
C GLN A 133 -23.33 -17.69 2.95
N GLU A 134 -22.99 -16.70 3.77
CA GLU A 134 -21.63 -16.48 4.22
C GLU A 134 -21.39 -17.43 5.40
N GLU A 135 -21.37 -18.74 5.12
CA GLU A 135 -20.66 -19.67 6.00
C GLU A 135 -19.21 -19.19 6.07
N MET A 136 -18.81 -18.63 7.22
CA MET A 136 -17.59 -18.97 7.97
C MET A 136 -16.24 -19.06 7.21
N LYS A 137 -16.13 -18.58 5.97
CA LYS A 137 -14.92 -18.62 5.12
C LYS A 137 -13.94 -17.50 5.44
N GLU A 138 -14.27 -16.57 6.33
CA GLU A 138 -13.35 -15.49 6.70
C GLU A 138 -12.26 -15.90 7.70
N LYS A 139 -12.28 -17.11 8.27
CA LYS A 139 -11.25 -17.52 9.26
C LYS A 139 -10.02 -18.23 8.70
N SER A 140 -9.88 -18.40 7.39
CA SER A 140 -8.62 -18.89 6.81
C SER A 140 -8.28 -18.20 5.49
N VAL A 141 -8.33 -16.87 5.44
CA VAL A 141 -7.69 -16.14 4.33
C VAL A 141 -6.48 -15.41 4.91
N LEU A 142 -5.29 -15.91 4.60
CA LEU A 142 -4.03 -15.28 4.97
C LEU A 142 -3.52 -14.42 3.81
N THR A 143 -2.80 -13.35 4.14
CA THR A 143 -2.13 -12.50 3.15
C THR A 143 -0.63 -12.68 3.24
N CYS A 144 0.03 -13.30 2.26
CA CYS A 144 1.50 -13.30 2.20
C CYS A 144 2.04 -12.21 1.29
N ARG A 145 3.19 -11.65 1.65
CA ARG A 145 4.02 -10.80 0.80
C ARG A 145 5.24 -11.58 0.32
N LEU A 146 5.45 -11.61 -0.99
CA LEU A 146 6.59 -12.22 -1.65
C LEU A 146 7.41 -11.11 -2.31
N ARG A 147 8.72 -11.06 -2.08
CA ARG A 147 9.64 -10.21 -2.84
C ARG A 147 10.13 -10.99 -4.03
N ILE A 148 10.04 -10.40 -5.23
CA ILE A 148 10.29 -11.09 -6.48
C ILE A 148 11.45 -10.41 -7.21
N LYS A 149 12.59 -11.08 -7.27
CA LYS A 149 13.77 -10.55 -7.95
C LYS A 149 13.68 -10.72 -9.45
N GLY A 150 14.20 -9.73 -10.17
CA GLY A 150 14.35 -9.77 -11.63
C GLY A 150 13.10 -9.32 -12.40
N MET A 151 12.13 -8.66 -11.74
CA MET A 151 11.01 -8.02 -12.41
C MET A 151 11.46 -6.74 -13.10
N THR A 152 11.56 -6.75 -14.44
CA THR A 152 12.08 -5.61 -15.23
C THR A 152 11.00 -4.81 -15.97
N CYS A 153 9.78 -5.36 -16.08
CA CYS A 153 8.70 -4.73 -16.83
C CYS A 153 7.30 -5.04 -16.27
N THR A 154 6.31 -4.27 -16.71
CA THR A 154 4.89 -4.43 -16.35
C THR A 154 4.29 -5.75 -16.86
N ALA A 155 4.84 -6.29 -17.96
CA ALA A 155 4.49 -7.62 -18.43
C ALA A 155 4.94 -8.72 -17.45
N CYS A 156 6.12 -8.57 -16.82
CA CYS A 156 6.55 -9.51 -15.77
C CYS A 156 5.56 -9.50 -14.60
N SER A 157 5.19 -8.31 -14.10
CA SER A 157 4.27 -8.22 -12.95
C SER A 157 2.88 -8.77 -13.26
N SER A 158 2.34 -8.53 -14.47
CA SER A 158 1.06 -9.11 -14.88
C SER A 158 1.12 -10.62 -15.12
N THR A 159 2.25 -11.14 -15.59
CA THR A 159 2.47 -12.59 -15.76
C THR A 159 2.47 -13.28 -14.39
N ILE A 160 3.21 -12.74 -13.42
CA ILE A 160 3.26 -13.29 -12.07
C ILE A 160 1.91 -13.13 -11.36
N GLU A 161 1.23 -11.98 -11.52
CA GLU A 161 -0.11 -11.76 -10.97
C GLU A 161 -1.11 -12.78 -11.50
N SER A 162 -1.08 -13.06 -12.81
CA SER A 162 -1.96 -14.08 -13.41
C SER A 162 -1.59 -15.47 -12.92
N ALA A 163 -0.30 -15.82 -12.92
CA ALA A 163 0.17 -17.14 -12.47
C ALA A 163 -0.19 -17.41 -11.01
N LEU A 164 -0.09 -16.41 -10.12
CA LEU A 164 -0.52 -16.51 -8.72
C LEU A 164 -2.04 -16.58 -8.59
N GLN A 165 -2.79 -15.81 -9.40
CA GLN A 165 -4.25 -15.83 -9.39
C GLN A 165 -4.83 -17.17 -9.91
N ASP A 166 -4.10 -17.85 -10.78
CA ASP A 166 -4.46 -19.17 -11.33
C ASP A 166 -4.22 -20.32 -10.34
N VAL A 167 -3.48 -20.08 -9.24
CA VAL A 167 -3.23 -21.11 -8.22
C VAL A 167 -4.52 -21.35 -7.41
N PRO A 168 -5.01 -22.61 -7.32
CA PRO A 168 -6.20 -22.92 -6.54
C PRO A 168 -5.97 -22.58 -5.06
N GLY A 169 -6.93 -21.87 -4.47
CA GLY A 169 -6.82 -21.34 -3.10
C GLY A 169 -6.37 -19.88 -3.03
N VAL A 170 -5.94 -19.26 -4.13
CA VAL A 170 -5.65 -17.82 -4.17
C VAL A 170 -6.93 -17.04 -4.48
N HIS A 171 -7.33 -16.14 -3.58
CA HIS A 171 -8.46 -15.25 -3.78
C HIS A 171 -8.07 -14.00 -4.56
N LYS A 172 -6.89 -13.44 -4.26
CA LYS A 172 -6.43 -12.18 -4.87
C LYS A 172 -4.91 -12.10 -4.85
N ALA A 173 -4.29 -11.85 -5.98
CA ALA A 173 -2.87 -11.51 -6.08
C ALA A 173 -2.70 -10.08 -6.63
N LEU A 174 -1.79 -9.31 -6.04
CA LEU A 174 -1.41 -7.98 -6.49
C LEU A 174 0.12 -7.91 -6.58
N VAL A 175 0.65 -7.60 -7.76
CA VAL A 175 2.10 -7.54 -7.98
C VAL A 175 2.53 -6.14 -8.37
N ALA A 176 3.42 -5.55 -7.57
CA ALA A 176 3.92 -4.21 -7.74
C ALA A 176 5.36 -4.21 -8.25
N LEU A 177 5.52 -3.73 -9.49
CA LEU A 177 6.84 -3.52 -10.09
C LEU A 177 7.66 -2.45 -9.34
N ALA A 178 6.99 -1.47 -8.73
CA ALA A 178 7.67 -0.35 -8.08
C ALA A 178 8.38 -0.76 -6.79
N THR A 179 7.93 -1.81 -6.10
CA THR A 179 8.49 -2.28 -4.82
C THR A 179 9.12 -3.66 -4.93
N GLU A 180 9.03 -4.29 -6.10
CA GLU A 180 9.44 -5.67 -6.34
C GLU A 180 8.71 -6.67 -5.44
N GLU A 181 7.47 -6.38 -5.05
CA GLU A 181 6.70 -7.18 -4.10
C GLU A 181 5.36 -7.64 -4.70
N ALA A 182 4.91 -8.82 -4.28
CA ALA A 182 3.60 -9.37 -4.54
C ALA A 182 2.87 -9.61 -3.22
N GLU A 183 1.64 -9.10 -3.11
CA GLU A 183 0.72 -9.36 -2.02
C GLU A 183 -0.32 -10.38 -2.50
N VAL A 184 -0.41 -11.52 -1.83
CA VAL A 184 -1.29 -12.64 -2.21
C VAL A 184 -2.19 -13.00 -1.04
N ARG A 185 -3.50 -12.90 -1.25
CA ARG A 185 -4.54 -13.38 -0.34
C ARG A 185 -4.93 -14.80 -0.73
N TYR A 186 -4.68 -15.76 0.14
CA TYR A 186 -4.86 -17.18 -0.13
C TYR A 186 -5.41 -17.93 1.07
N ASP A 187 -6.02 -19.09 0.81
CA ASP A 187 -6.45 -20.03 1.83
C ASP A 187 -5.31 -21.00 2.19
N PRO A 188 -4.74 -20.94 3.40
CA PRO A 188 -3.64 -21.81 3.82
C PRO A 188 -4.05 -23.28 3.91
N ARG A 189 -5.36 -23.60 3.90
CA ARG A 189 -5.84 -24.98 3.86
C ARG A 189 -5.71 -25.61 2.48
N VAL A 190 -5.66 -24.77 1.43
CA VAL A 190 -5.64 -25.20 0.03
C VAL A 190 -4.24 -25.04 -0.58
N VAL A 191 -3.55 -23.94 -0.26
CA VAL A 191 -2.23 -23.63 -0.81
C VAL A 191 -1.29 -23.08 0.26
N SER A 192 -0.04 -23.51 0.24
CA SER A 192 1.00 -23.01 1.15
C SER A 192 1.82 -21.86 0.52
N ALA A 193 2.45 -21.02 1.36
CA ALA A 193 3.34 -19.96 0.88
C ALA A 193 4.51 -20.49 0.02
N ASN A 194 4.99 -21.70 0.29
CA ASN A 194 6.03 -22.36 -0.52
C ASN A 194 5.52 -22.70 -1.93
N GLN A 195 4.29 -23.18 -2.06
CA GLN A 195 3.67 -23.43 -3.37
C GLN A 195 3.44 -22.13 -4.15
N LEU A 196 3.15 -21.02 -3.45
CA LEU A 196 3.07 -19.70 -4.08
C LEU A 196 4.45 -19.22 -4.56
N MET A 197 5.53 -19.43 -3.78
CA MET A 197 6.89 -19.16 -4.23
C MET A 197 7.27 -20.03 -5.43
N GLU A 198 6.95 -21.32 -5.39
CA GLU A 198 7.19 -22.25 -6.49
C GLU A 198 6.41 -21.84 -7.75
N ALA A 199 5.17 -21.35 -7.61
CA ALA A 199 4.41 -20.80 -8.72
C ALA A 199 5.12 -19.60 -9.36
N VAL A 200 5.73 -18.71 -8.56
CA VAL A 200 6.55 -17.60 -9.06
C VAL A 200 7.86 -18.11 -9.68
N GLU A 201 8.53 -19.08 -9.09
CA GLU A 201 9.76 -19.68 -9.63
C GLU A 201 9.52 -20.42 -10.95
N ASN A 202 8.36 -21.05 -11.11
CA ASN A 202 7.90 -21.64 -12.36
C ASN A 202 7.70 -20.57 -13.44
N THR A 203 7.37 -19.33 -13.05
CA THR A 203 7.40 -18.18 -13.96
C THR A 203 8.83 -17.66 -14.28
N GLY A 204 9.87 -18.27 -13.70
CA GLY A 204 11.27 -17.94 -13.96
C GLY A 204 11.76 -16.69 -13.21
N PHE A 205 11.11 -16.34 -12.11
CA PHE A 205 11.53 -15.27 -11.20
C PHE A 205 11.85 -15.86 -9.82
N GLU A 206 12.86 -15.32 -9.15
CA GLU A 206 13.20 -15.76 -7.79
C GLU A 206 12.26 -15.08 -6.80
N ALA A 207 11.53 -15.86 -6.01
CA ALA A 207 10.62 -15.36 -4.98
C ALA A 207 11.21 -15.60 -3.59
N ILE A 208 11.16 -14.57 -2.76
CA ILE A 208 11.59 -14.61 -1.36
C ILE A 208 10.37 -14.23 -0.53
N LEU A 209 9.93 -15.12 0.36
CA LEU A 209 8.88 -14.80 1.31
C LEU A 209 9.33 -13.66 2.24
N VAL A 210 8.55 -12.57 2.25
CA VAL A 210 8.77 -11.41 3.14
C VAL A 210 7.94 -11.56 4.40
N THR A 211 6.67 -11.94 4.24
CA THR A 211 5.69 -12.08 5.34
C THR A 211 4.63 -13.10 4.95
N THR A 212 4.25 -14.03 5.82
CA THR A 212 2.99 -14.80 5.72
C THR A 212 1.91 -14.09 6.54
N GLY A 213 0.63 -14.24 6.23
CA GLY A 213 -0.45 -13.44 6.84
C GLY A 213 -0.75 -13.67 8.32
N GLU A 214 0.11 -14.38 9.03
CA GLU A 214 0.21 -14.29 10.49
C GLU A 214 1.21 -13.16 10.74
N ASP A 215 0.91 -12.18 11.59
CA ASP A 215 1.82 -11.06 11.88
C ASP A 215 3.13 -11.54 12.50
N ILE A 216 4.04 -12.06 11.66
CA ILE A 216 5.37 -12.47 12.05
C ILE A 216 6.14 -11.16 12.18
N ASN A 217 6.30 -10.72 13.42
CA ASN A 217 7.20 -9.64 13.73
C ASN A 217 8.61 -10.13 13.38
N ARG A 218 9.24 -9.44 12.44
CA ARG A 218 10.58 -9.76 11.95
C ARG A 218 11.55 -8.71 12.45
N ILE A 219 12.64 -9.15 13.04
CA ILE A 219 13.76 -8.26 13.41
C ILE A 219 15.04 -8.70 12.72
N GLU A 220 15.81 -7.73 12.27
CA GLU A 220 17.12 -7.94 11.68
C GLU A 220 18.18 -7.40 12.65
N LEU A 221 19.09 -8.28 13.05
CA LEU A 221 20.19 -7.97 13.97
C LEU A 221 21.52 -8.09 13.22
N LYS A 222 22.39 -7.10 13.42
CA LYS A 222 23.79 -7.15 13.02
C LYS A 222 24.59 -7.74 14.18
N VAL A 223 25.34 -8.80 13.92
CA VAL A 223 26.16 -9.43 14.95
C VAL A 223 27.63 -9.22 14.63
N ASP A 224 28.29 -8.42 15.47
CA ASP A 224 29.71 -8.10 15.36
C ASP A 224 30.53 -9.07 16.21
N GLY A 225 31.50 -9.76 15.60
CA GLY A 225 32.40 -10.70 16.27
C GLY A 225 32.89 -11.84 15.35
N PRO A 226 33.65 -12.82 15.88
CA PRO A 226 34.17 -13.93 15.09
C PRO A 226 33.03 -14.87 14.65
N PHE A 227 32.51 -14.65 13.44
CA PHE A 227 31.43 -15.44 12.83
C PHE A 227 31.96 -16.76 12.25
N SER A 228 32.40 -17.67 13.12
CA SER A 228 32.78 -19.03 12.72
C SER A 228 31.54 -19.92 12.53
N THR A 229 31.65 -20.97 11.72
CA THR A 229 30.57 -21.95 11.49
C THR A 229 30.03 -22.58 12.78
N ARG A 230 30.86 -22.71 13.82
CA ARG A 230 30.46 -23.21 15.14
C ARG A 230 29.60 -22.21 15.92
N TYR A 231 29.93 -20.91 15.85
CA TYR A 231 29.12 -19.88 16.49
C TYR A 231 27.78 -19.71 15.79
N ILE A 232 27.74 -19.83 14.46
CA ILE A 232 26.50 -19.76 13.68
C ILE A 232 25.53 -20.88 14.10
N SER A 233 26.01 -22.12 14.21
CA SER A 233 25.13 -23.24 14.60
C SER A 233 24.69 -23.15 16.06
N MET A 234 25.55 -22.69 16.97
CA MET A 234 25.19 -22.45 18.36
C MET A 234 24.13 -21.35 18.50
N VAL A 235 24.34 -20.20 17.87
CA VAL A 235 23.38 -19.09 17.88
C VAL A 235 22.05 -19.51 17.26
N ASN A 236 22.07 -20.24 16.14
CA ASN A 236 20.84 -20.73 15.51
C ASN A 236 20.05 -21.66 16.44
N ASN A 237 20.72 -22.62 17.08
CA ASN A 237 20.07 -23.55 18.01
C ASN A 237 19.54 -22.83 19.25
N SER A 238 20.30 -21.89 19.82
CA SER A 238 19.87 -21.10 20.98
C SER A 238 18.66 -20.22 20.67
N LEU A 239 18.62 -19.60 19.48
CA LEU A 239 17.50 -18.76 19.05
C LEU A 239 16.26 -19.60 18.71
N GLN A 240 16.42 -20.77 18.07
CA GLN A 240 15.29 -21.67 17.80
C GLN A 240 14.73 -22.33 19.07
N ALA A 241 15.52 -22.44 20.14
CA ALA A 241 15.07 -22.97 21.42
C ALA A 241 14.16 -22.00 22.22
N LEU A 242 14.08 -20.74 21.80
CA LEU A 242 13.26 -19.73 22.47
C LEU A 242 11.76 -19.93 22.17
N PRO A 243 10.88 -19.79 23.18
CA PRO A 243 9.44 -19.85 22.96
C PRO A 243 8.99 -18.69 22.06
N GLY A 244 8.24 -18.99 21.00
CA GLY A 244 7.68 -17.99 20.11
C GLY A 244 8.61 -17.48 19.01
N VAL A 245 9.77 -18.12 18.80
CA VAL A 245 10.57 -17.94 17.57
C VAL A 245 10.05 -18.92 16.52
N ASP A 246 9.62 -18.40 15.37
CA ASP A 246 9.06 -19.19 14.28
C ASP A 246 10.14 -19.61 13.26
N ASP A 247 11.03 -18.67 12.89
CA ASP A 247 12.11 -18.90 11.92
C ASP A 247 13.35 -18.05 12.23
N VAL A 248 14.53 -18.59 11.92
CA VAL A 248 15.83 -17.92 12.10
C VAL A 248 16.65 -18.13 10.84
N ASN A 249 16.99 -17.03 10.16
CA ASN A 249 17.83 -17.04 8.97
C ASN A 249 19.10 -16.21 9.20
N ILE A 250 20.26 -16.87 9.12
CA ILE A 250 21.57 -16.26 9.34
C ILE A 250 22.30 -16.14 8.01
N ASP A 251 22.59 -14.91 7.59
CA ASP A 251 23.46 -14.62 6.47
C ASP A 251 24.90 -14.36 6.97
N PRO A 252 25.83 -15.31 6.75
CA PRO A 252 27.20 -15.20 7.22
C PRO A 252 28.03 -14.15 6.46
N LEU A 253 27.64 -13.79 5.22
CA LEU A 253 28.37 -12.79 4.42
C LEU A 253 28.05 -11.38 4.90
N LEU A 254 26.80 -11.15 5.31
CA LEU A 254 26.32 -9.84 5.75
C LEU A 254 26.36 -9.65 7.27
N HIS A 255 26.83 -10.66 8.02
CA HIS A 255 26.76 -10.69 9.49
C HIS A 255 25.35 -10.36 10.03
N LYS A 256 24.34 -10.86 9.31
CA LYS A 256 22.94 -10.49 9.50
C LYS A 256 22.16 -11.70 9.98
N VAL A 257 21.47 -11.54 11.12
CA VAL A 257 20.56 -12.53 11.68
C VAL A 257 19.15 -11.98 11.54
N THR A 258 18.32 -12.69 10.80
CA THR A 258 16.88 -12.43 10.69
C THR A 258 16.14 -13.36 11.62
N ILE A 259 15.29 -12.82 12.48
CA ILE A 259 14.47 -13.59 13.41
C ILE A 259 13.01 -13.22 13.20
N SER A 260 12.19 -14.25 13.01
CA SER A 260 10.74 -14.21 12.92
C SER A 260 10.17 -14.65 14.27
N TYR A 261 9.37 -13.82 14.93
CA TYR A 261 8.92 -14.10 16.29
C TYR A 261 7.50 -13.57 16.60
N LYS A 262 6.91 -14.16 17.65
CA LYS A 262 5.63 -13.76 18.24
C LYS A 262 5.88 -12.81 19.42
N PRO A 263 5.41 -11.55 19.35
CA PRO A 263 5.71 -10.52 20.35
C PRO A 263 5.06 -10.78 21.72
N ASP A 264 4.09 -11.69 21.78
CA ASP A 264 3.45 -12.12 23.02
C ASP A 264 4.34 -12.99 23.91
N GLN A 265 5.31 -13.70 23.33
CA GLN A 265 6.12 -14.71 24.04
C GLN A 265 7.57 -14.26 24.23
N THR A 266 8.17 -13.69 23.19
CA THR A 266 9.56 -13.21 23.21
C THR A 266 9.69 -11.87 22.51
N GLY A 267 10.81 -11.19 22.75
CA GLY A 267 11.05 -9.91 22.10
C GLY A 267 12.53 -9.63 21.82
N PRO A 268 12.80 -8.51 21.11
CA PRO A 268 14.12 -8.15 20.58
C PRO A 268 15.28 -8.19 21.58
N ARG A 269 15.05 -7.69 22.80
CA ARG A 269 16.09 -7.66 23.86
C ARG A 269 16.54 -9.06 24.29
N ASN A 270 15.63 -10.03 24.32
CA ASN A 270 15.95 -11.41 24.68
C ASN A 270 16.86 -12.04 23.62
N PHE A 271 16.65 -11.73 22.34
CA PHE A 271 17.52 -12.20 21.26
C PHE A 271 18.93 -11.64 21.38
N ILE A 272 19.06 -10.34 21.65
CA ILE A 272 20.37 -9.71 21.85
C ILE A 272 21.09 -10.36 23.04
N GLU A 273 20.42 -10.51 24.17
CA GLU A 273 20.98 -11.12 25.38
C GLU A 273 21.42 -12.57 25.14
N ILE A 274 20.66 -13.35 24.37
CA ILE A 274 21.00 -14.74 24.04
C ILE A 274 22.16 -14.85 23.07
N ILE A 275 22.24 -13.96 22.08
CA ILE A 275 23.38 -13.92 21.16
C ILE A 275 24.65 -13.55 21.92
N GLU A 276 24.57 -12.55 22.80
CA GLU A 276 25.72 -12.08 23.60
C GLU A 276 26.18 -13.11 24.64
N SER A 277 25.25 -13.80 25.30
CA SER A 277 25.56 -14.87 26.26
C SER A 277 26.11 -16.12 25.59
N THR A 278 25.56 -16.53 24.44
CA THR A 278 26.08 -17.67 23.64
C THR A 278 27.49 -17.38 23.13
N GLY A 279 27.77 -16.13 22.76
CA GLY A 279 29.10 -15.67 22.34
C GLY A 279 30.11 -15.46 23.47
N SER A 280 29.77 -15.76 24.73
CA SER A 280 30.60 -15.46 25.91
C SER A 280 31.12 -14.00 25.91
N GLY A 281 30.32 -13.05 25.43
CA GLY A 281 30.68 -11.63 25.30
C GLY A 281 31.55 -11.25 24.08
N GLN A 282 31.94 -12.19 23.23
CA GLN A 282 32.70 -11.93 22.00
C GLN A 282 31.82 -11.53 20.81
N LEU A 283 30.54 -11.88 20.86
CA LEU A 283 29.53 -11.47 19.90
C LEU A 283 28.75 -10.31 20.49
N LYS A 284 28.64 -9.20 19.77
CA LYS A 284 27.76 -8.08 20.11
C LYS A 284 26.66 -7.99 19.08
N ALA A 285 25.41 -8.06 19.54
CA ALA A 285 24.26 -7.90 18.66
C ALA A 285 23.73 -6.47 18.75
N SER A 286 23.65 -5.80 17.61
CA SER A 286 23.00 -4.50 17.47
C SER A 286 21.87 -4.62 16.47
N ILE A 287 20.89 -3.70 16.52
CA ILE A 287 19.86 -3.68 15.49
C ILE A 287 20.54 -3.40 14.16
N TYR A 288 20.23 -4.21 13.14
CA TYR A 288 20.71 -3.93 11.80
C TYR A 288 20.10 -2.59 11.38
N PRO A 289 20.91 -1.54 11.11
CA PRO A 289 20.35 -0.25 10.76
C PRO A 289 19.53 -0.41 9.47
N GLU A 290 18.22 -0.24 9.56
CA GLU A 290 17.30 -0.19 8.40
C GLU A 290 17.53 1.07 7.55
N VAL A 291 18.47 1.93 7.96
CA VAL A 291 18.90 3.10 7.22
C VAL A 291 19.41 2.64 5.85
N ARG A 292 18.60 2.90 4.82
CA ARG A 292 18.92 2.82 3.39
C ARG A 292 18.89 1.44 2.73
N GLY A 293 18.31 0.39 3.30
CA GLY A 293 18.16 -0.89 2.56
C GLY A 293 17.36 -0.75 1.25
N LYS A 294 16.21 -0.07 1.31
CA LYS A 294 15.40 0.26 0.11
C LYS A 294 16.07 1.32 -0.79
N GLY A 295 16.89 2.22 -0.25
CA GLY A 295 17.54 3.31 -0.99
C GLY A 295 18.84 2.93 -1.70
N LEU A 296 19.70 2.13 -1.06
CA LEU A 296 21.00 1.69 -1.59
C LEU A 296 20.82 0.75 -2.78
N HIS A 297 19.97 -0.28 -2.68
CA HIS A 297 19.66 -1.16 -3.82
C HIS A 297 19.05 -0.41 -5.00
N ARG A 298 18.21 0.61 -4.73
CA ARG A 298 17.60 1.45 -5.77
C ARG A 298 18.65 2.33 -6.46
N HIS A 299 19.58 2.89 -5.69
CA HIS A 299 20.70 3.66 -6.26
C HIS A 299 21.64 2.78 -7.08
N GLU A 300 21.91 1.55 -6.62
CA GLU A 300 22.65 0.55 -7.39
C GLU A 300 21.94 0.23 -8.71
N GLU A 301 20.62 0.03 -8.69
CA GLU A 301 19.83 -0.23 -9.90
C GLU A 301 19.88 0.95 -10.88
N ILE A 302 19.69 2.19 -10.40
CA ILE A 302 19.82 3.42 -11.21
C ILE A 302 21.21 3.48 -11.84
N ASN A 303 22.25 3.23 -11.05
CA ASN A 303 23.63 3.26 -11.51
C ASN A 303 23.92 2.15 -12.52
N GLN A 304 23.33 0.96 -12.34
CA GLN A 304 23.48 -0.15 -13.28
C GLN A 304 22.88 0.19 -14.66
N TYR A 305 21.67 0.76 -14.71
CA TYR A 305 21.07 1.22 -15.96
C TYR A 305 21.86 2.37 -16.60
N TYR A 306 22.33 3.31 -15.78
CA TYR A 306 23.17 4.42 -16.24
C TYR A 306 24.48 3.93 -16.88
N GLN A 307 25.20 3.03 -16.20
CA GLN A 307 26.43 2.44 -16.72
C GLN A 307 26.17 1.65 -18.00
N CYS A 308 25.11 0.85 -18.05
CA CYS A 308 24.78 0.08 -19.24
C CYS A 308 24.41 0.97 -20.44
N PHE A 309 23.70 2.07 -20.20
CA PHE A 309 23.42 3.09 -21.22
C PHE A 309 24.70 3.79 -21.68
N LEU A 310 25.59 4.16 -20.75
CA LEU A 310 26.86 4.81 -21.10
C LEU A 310 27.74 3.87 -21.94
N TRP A 311 27.86 2.60 -21.55
CA TRP A 311 28.55 1.58 -22.33
C TRP A 311 27.91 1.36 -23.70
N SER A 312 26.58 1.39 -23.82
CA SER A 312 25.91 1.25 -25.12
C SER A 312 26.18 2.45 -26.02
N LEU A 313 26.22 3.65 -25.46
CA LEU A 313 26.50 4.89 -26.17
C LEU A 313 27.95 4.95 -26.69
N VAL A 314 28.92 4.44 -25.93
CA VAL A 314 30.33 4.34 -26.34
C VAL A 314 30.49 3.52 -27.63
N PHE A 315 29.71 2.44 -27.81
CA PHE A 315 29.77 1.62 -29.03
C PHE A 315 28.80 2.09 -30.13
N THR A 316 27.65 2.65 -29.76
CA THR A 316 26.60 3.07 -30.72
C THR A 316 26.95 4.37 -31.43
N ILE A 317 27.56 5.35 -30.76
CA ILE A 317 27.97 6.61 -31.39
C ILE A 317 28.95 6.36 -32.55
N PRO A 318 30.02 5.57 -32.39
CA PRO A 318 30.89 5.21 -33.51
C PRO A 318 30.15 4.50 -34.66
N VAL A 319 29.21 3.60 -34.37
CA VAL A 319 28.40 2.93 -35.41
C VAL A 319 27.55 3.94 -36.18
N PHE A 320 26.88 4.87 -35.47
CA PHE A 320 26.09 5.94 -36.08
C PHE A 320 26.96 6.89 -36.93
N LEU A 321 28.11 7.31 -36.39
CA LEU A 321 29.03 8.21 -37.10
C LEU A 321 29.59 7.55 -38.36
N THR A 322 29.99 6.27 -38.29
CA THR A 322 30.52 5.54 -39.44
C THR A 322 29.46 5.26 -40.50
N SER A 323 28.21 5.04 -40.10
CA SER A 323 27.09 4.75 -41.00
C SER A 323 26.53 6.01 -41.67
N MET A 324 26.28 7.10 -40.93
CA MET A 324 25.61 8.29 -41.47
C MET A 324 26.55 9.46 -41.73
N VAL A 325 27.46 9.79 -40.82
CA VAL A 325 28.19 11.09 -40.84
C VAL A 325 29.47 11.01 -41.65
N PHE A 326 30.28 9.98 -41.43
CA PHE A 326 31.59 9.82 -42.07
C PHE A 326 31.50 9.49 -43.56
N MET A 327 30.32 9.11 -44.05
CA MET A 327 30.06 8.98 -45.49
C MET A 327 30.05 10.33 -46.23
N TYR A 328 29.84 11.46 -45.53
CA TYR A 328 29.84 12.80 -46.13
C TYR A 328 31.23 13.46 -46.16
N ILE A 329 32.21 12.90 -45.44
CA ILE A 329 33.57 13.44 -45.37
C ILE A 329 34.47 12.70 -46.38
N PRO A 330 34.98 13.35 -47.44
CA PRO A 330 35.65 12.68 -48.55
C PRO A 330 36.82 11.77 -48.14
N GLY A 331 37.70 12.25 -47.25
CA GLY A 331 38.88 11.49 -46.82
C GLY A 331 38.58 10.30 -45.90
N ILE A 332 37.49 10.35 -45.12
CA ILE A 332 37.10 9.24 -44.25
C ILE A 332 36.26 8.23 -45.03
N LYS A 333 35.46 8.70 -45.99
CA LYS A 333 34.71 7.84 -46.92
C LYS A 333 35.65 6.92 -47.70
N GLU A 334 36.75 7.43 -48.25
CA GLU A 334 37.74 6.62 -48.95
C GLU A 334 38.39 5.55 -48.06
N ALA A 335 38.63 5.86 -46.79
CA ALA A 335 39.14 4.89 -45.81
C ALA A 335 38.11 3.81 -45.45
N LEU A 336 36.83 4.18 -45.30
CA LEU A 336 35.73 3.28 -44.97
C LEU A 336 35.33 2.39 -46.16
N ASP A 337 35.38 2.92 -47.39
CA ASP A 337 35.09 2.19 -48.63
C ASP A 337 36.27 1.33 -49.12
N LYS A 338 37.42 1.38 -48.42
CA LYS A 338 38.57 0.53 -48.74
C LYS A 338 38.16 -0.94 -48.62
N LYS A 339 38.39 -1.70 -49.69
CA LYS A 339 38.02 -3.12 -49.78
C LYS A 339 39.08 -3.97 -49.09
N ILE A 340 38.67 -4.82 -48.15
CA ILE A 340 39.58 -5.75 -47.45
C ILE A 340 39.67 -7.06 -48.23
N VAL A 341 38.51 -7.67 -48.52
CA VAL A 341 38.37 -8.92 -49.30
C VAL A 341 37.15 -8.79 -50.21
N ASN A 342 37.30 -9.11 -51.50
CA ASN A 342 36.23 -9.00 -52.51
C ASN A 342 35.52 -7.63 -52.46
N MET A 343 34.23 -7.60 -52.10
CA MET A 343 33.43 -6.38 -51.99
C MET A 343 33.18 -5.94 -50.54
N LEU A 344 33.81 -6.59 -49.56
CA LEU A 344 33.68 -6.24 -48.14
C LEU A 344 34.47 -4.98 -47.80
N LYS A 345 33.76 -3.98 -47.30
CA LYS A 345 34.30 -2.67 -46.92
C LYS A 345 34.80 -2.65 -45.48
N VAL A 346 35.85 -1.87 -45.20
CA VAL A 346 36.32 -1.62 -43.82
C VAL A 346 35.18 -1.09 -42.93
N GLY A 347 34.32 -0.22 -43.46
CA GLY A 347 33.18 0.32 -42.73
C GLY A 347 32.14 -0.73 -42.31
N GLU A 348 31.88 -1.75 -43.12
CA GLU A 348 30.94 -2.84 -42.79
C GLU A 348 31.50 -3.75 -41.68
N LEU A 349 32.78 -4.08 -41.76
CA LEU A 349 33.46 -4.87 -40.73
C LEU A 349 33.52 -4.13 -39.39
N LEU A 350 33.84 -2.84 -39.41
CA LEU A 350 33.89 -2.01 -38.21
C LEU A 350 32.52 -1.91 -37.53
N ARG A 351 31.44 -1.70 -38.31
CA ARG A 351 30.07 -1.67 -37.81
C ARG A 351 29.62 -3.03 -37.25
N TRP A 352 30.02 -4.14 -37.86
CA TRP A 352 29.76 -5.47 -37.33
C TRP A 352 30.44 -5.67 -35.96
N ILE A 353 31.73 -5.35 -35.84
CA ILE A 353 32.48 -5.51 -34.58
C ILE A 353 31.90 -4.65 -33.47
N LEU A 354 31.59 -3.38 -33.74
CA LEU A 354 31.08 -2.44 -32.73
C LEU A 354 29.62 -2.70 -32.32
N SER A 355 28.79 -3.20 -33.23
CA SER A 355 27.38 -3.52 -32.91
C SER A 355 27.22 -4.81 -32.10
N THR A 356 28.16 -5.75 -32.22
CA THR A 356 28.08 -7.08 -31.57
C THR A 356 28.05 -7.01 -30.03
N PRO A 357 28.91 -6.23 -29.33
CA PRO A 357 28.81 -6.03 -27.88
C PRO A 357 27.48 -5.41 -27.44
N VAL A 358 26.97 -4.43 -28.20
CA VAL A 358 25.68 -3.79 -27.90
C VAL A 358 24.55 -4.82 -27.99
N GLN A 359 24.56 -5.65 -29.05
CA GLN A 359 23.55 -6.66 -29.27
C GLN A 359 23.54 -7.73 -28.18
N PHE A 360 24.65 -8.43 -27.95
CA PHE A 360 24.66 -9.63 -27.12
C PHE A 360 25.03 -9.41 -25.65
N ILE A 361 25.87 -8.42 -25.33
CA ILE A 361 26.28 -8.17 -23.94
C ILE A 361 25.25 -7.28 -23.26
N ILE A 362 24.99 -6.10 -23.84
CA ILE A 362 24.08 -5.11 -23.25
C ILE A 362 22.62 -5.52 -23.48
N GLY A 363 22.31 -6.00 -24.69
CA GLY A 363 20.99 -6.50 -25.07
C GLY A 363 20.60 -7.84 -24.43
N ARG A 364 21.53 -8.56 -23.76
CA ARG A 364 21.26 -9.84 -23.05
C ARG A 364 20.00 -9.81 -22.21
N ARG A 365 19.75 -8.68 -21.53
CA ARG A 365 18.57 -8.48 -20.67
C ARG A 365 17.25 -8.63 -21.41
N PHE A 366 17.16 -8.10 -22.64
CA PHE A 366 15.95 -8.14 -23.45
C PHE A 366 15.71 -9.55 -23.98
N TYR A 367 16.77 -10.30 -24.30
CA TYR A 367 16.65 -11.70 -24.66
C TYR A 367 16.14 -12.58 -23.52
N VAL A 368 16.66 -12.37 -22.30
CA VAL A 368 16.18 -13.09 -21.12
C VAL A 368 14.71 -12.74 -20.86
N GLY A 369 14.34 -11.46 -20.95
CA GLY A 369 12.95 -11.01 -20.81
C GLY A 369 12.02 -11.61 -21.87
N ALA A 370 12.43 -11.59 -23.15
CA ALA A 370 11.69 -12.18 -24.27
C ALA A 370 11.49 -13.69 -24.11
N TYR A 371 12.56 -14.41 -23.73
CA TYR A 371 12.51 -15.85 -23.52
C TYR A 371 11.55 -16.24 -22.39
N LYS A 372 11.62 -15.51 -21.27
CA LYS A 372 10.67 -15.70 -20.15
C LYS A 372 9.24 -15.43 -20.60
N ALA A 373 8.98 -14.33 -21.31
CA ALA A 373 7.62 -14.00 -21.77
C ALA A 373 7.02 -15.05 -22.71
N LEU A 374 7.82 -15.53 -23.68
CA LEU A 374 7.42 -16.57 -24.63
C LEU A 374 7.13 -17.91 -23.96
N ARG A 375 7.92 -18.30 -22.95
CA ARG A 375 7.69 -19.52 -22.16
C ARG A 375 6.31 -19.53 -21.51
N HIS A 376 5.76 -18.35 -21.19
CA HIS A 376 4.48 -18.18 -20.51
C HIS A 376 3.32 -17.85 -21.44
N GLY A 377 3.49 -18.02 -22.76
CA GLY A 377 2.43 -17.75 -23.73
C GLY A 377 2.05 -16.27 -23.86
N SER A 378 2.91 -15.36 -23.40
CA SER A 378 2.69 -13.91 -23.50
C SER A 378 3.69 -13.27 -24.48
N ALA A 379 3.25 -12.22 -25.17
CA ALA A 379 4.11 -11.41 -26.03
C ALA A 379 4.28 -10.03 -25.37
N ASN A 380 5.47 -9.75 -24.84
CA ASN A 380 5.81 -8.47 -24.23
C ASN A 380 6.62 -7.58 -25.19
N MET A 381 6.94 -6.36 -24.76
CA MET A 381 7.77 -5.44 -25.55
C MET A 381 9.17 -6.02 -25.83
N ASP A 382 9.74 -6.78 -24.88
CA ASP A 382 11.06 -7.41 -25.04
C ASP A 382 11.07 -8.43 -26.19
N VAL A 383 9.98 -9.17 -26.43
CA VAL A 383 9.86 -10.10 -27.57
C VAL A 383 9.98 -9.36 -28.90
N LEU A 384 9.30 -8.22 -29.04
CA LEU A 384 9.37 -7.42 -30.26
C LEU A 384 10.78 -6.84 -30.47
N ILE A 385 11.42 -6.36 -29.40
CA ILE A 385 12.78 -5.84 -29.43
C ILE A 385 13.77 -6.94 -29.82
N ALA A 386 13.68 -8.12 -29.19
CA ALA A 386 14.56 -9.25 -29.44
C ALA A 386 14.41 -9.76 -30.88
N LEU A 387 13.18 -9.90 -31.39
CA LEU A 387 12.94 -10.33 -32.77
C LEU A 387 13.40 -9.28 -33.79
N GLY A 388 13.05 -8.00 -33.60
CA GLY A 388 13.39 -6.92 -34.53
C GLY A 388 14.90 -6.69 -34.64
N THR A 389 15.59 -6.61 -33.50
CA THR A 389 17.06 -6.42 -33.47
C THR A 389 17.80 -7.65 -33.98
N ASN A 390 17.35 -8.88 -33.65
CA ASN A 390 17.92 -10.10 -34.25
C ASN A 390 17.75 -10.12 -35.77
N ALA A 391 16.55 -9.81 -36.27
CA ALA A 391 16.29 -9.84 -37.69
C ALA A 391 17.18 -8.84 -38.44
N ALA A 392 17.33 -7.62 -37.93
CA ALA A 392 18.24 -6.62 -38.48
C ALA A 392 19.73 -7.05 -38.40
N TYR A 393 20.15 -7.58 -37.26
CA TYR A 393 21.54 -7.98 -37.02
C TYR A 393 21.95 -9.20 -37.87
N PHE A 394 21.13 -10.27 -37.90
CA PHE A 394 21.41 -11.45 -38.72
C PHE A 394 21.29 -11.19 -40.22
N TYR A 395 20.37 -10.32 -40.65
CA TYR A 395 20.35 -9.83 -42.03
C TYR A 395 21.66 -9.13 -42.38
N SER A 396 22.17 -8.28 -41.48
CA SER A 396 23.42 -7.54 -41.69
C SER A 396 24.63 -8.48 -41.73
N ILE A 397 24.69 -9.49 -40.87
CA ILE A 397 25.72 -10.54 -40.96
C ILE A 397 25.63 -11.25 -42.31
N TYR A 398 24.43 -11.62 -42.75
CA TYR A 398 24.25 -12.28 -44.03
C TYR A 398 24.72 -11.42 -45.20
N THR A 399 24.49 -10.11 -45.19
CA THR A 399 25.02 -9.19 -46.22
C THR A 399 26.53 -9.09 -46.17
N VAL A 400 27.14 -9.03 -44.98
CA VAL A 400 28.61 -8.99 -44.82
C VAL A 400 29.26 -10.29 -45.30
N LEU A 401 28.69 -11.45 -44.92
CA LEU A 401 29.18 -12.75 -45.38
C LEU A 401 29.04 -12.90 -46.90
N ARG A 402 27.92 -12.48 -47.49
CA ARG A 402 27.73 -12.47 -48.96
C ARG A 402 28.70 -11.54 -49.67
N ALA A 403 28.96 -10.35 -49.13
CA ALA A 403 29.94 -9.42 -49.67
C ALA A 403 31.38 -9.98 -49.60
N ALA A 404 31.67 -10.81 -48.59
CA ALA A 404 32.94 -11.52 -48.48
C ALA A 404 33.07 -12.68 -49.49
N THR A 405 32.00 -13.46 -49.73
CA THR A 405 32.07 -14.64 -50.63
C THR A 405 31.87 -14.30 -52.11
N SER A 406 31.09 -13.27 -52.44
CA SER A 406 30.72 -12.96 -53.83
C SER A 406 31.37 -11.67 -54.33
N PRO A 407 31.94 -11.66 -55.57
CA PRO A 407 32.71 -10.53 -56.08
C PRO A 407 31.87 -9.36 -56.59
N ASN A 408 30.55 -9.52 -56.79
CA ASN A 408 29.70 -8.50 -57.42
C ASN A 408 28.56 -7.97 -56.53
N PHE A 409 28.48 -8.41 -55.27
CA PHE A 409 27.37 -8.06 -54.38
C PHE A 409 27.69 -6.79 -53.57
N MET A 410 26.78 -5.81 -53.59
CA MET A 410 26.86 -4.57 -52.79
C MET A 410 25.62 -4.41 -51.92
N GLY A 411 25.53 -5.19 -50.85
CA GLY A 411 24.43 -5.08 -49.89
C GLY A 411 24.56 -3.84 -49.01
N THR A 412 23.43 -3.33 -48.51
CA THR A 412 23.40 -2.36 -47.41
C THR A 412 23.15 -3.09 -46.10
N ASP A 413 23.99 -2.84 -45.10
CA ASP A 413 23.84 -3.38 -43.75
C ASP A 413 22.93 -2.50 -42.88
N PHE A 414 22.38 -3.08 -41.83
CA PHE A 414 21.48 -2.44 -40.86
C PHE A 414 21.99 -2.54 -39.42
N PHE A 415 23.30 -2.70 -39.22
CA PHE A 415 23.89 -2.82 -37.87
C PHE A 415 23.58 -1.61 -36.97
N GLU A 416 23.47 -0.42 -37.58
CA GLU A 416 23.06 0.82 -36.91
C GLU A 416 21.67 0.71 -36.29
N THR A 417 20.69 0.15 -37.01
CA THR A 417 19.31 0.04 -36.51
C THR A 417 19.23 -0.82 -35.25
N SER A 418 20.04 -1.88 -35.18
CA SER A 418 20.09 -2.78 -34.03
C SER A 418 20.70 -2.11 -32.80
N SER A 419 21.86 -1.45 -32.95
CA SER A 419 22.57 -0.81 -31.84
C SER A 419 21.87 0.45 -31.33
N MET A 420 21.30 1.26 -32.22
CA MET A 420 20.55 2.46 -31.85
C MET A 420 19.26 2.14 -31.12
N LEU A 421 18.50 1.13 -31.60
CA LEU A 421 17.25 0.73 -30.95
C LEU A 421 17.51 0.27 -29.51
N ILE A 422 18.51 -0.59 -29.29
CA ILE A 422 18.89 -1.04 -27.94
C ILE A 422 19.30 0.15 -27.04
N SER A 423 20.11 1.07 -27.57
CA SER A 423 20.57 2.24 -26.80
C SER A 423 19.44 3.21 -26.42
N PHE A 424 18.48 3.48 -27.32
CA PHE A 424 17.34 4.35 -27.01
C PHE A 424 16.39 3.73 -25.99
N ILE A 425 16.20 2.40 -26.04
CA ILE A 425 15.36 1.71 -25.07
C ILE A 425 16.02 1.72 -23.69
N LEU A 426 17.35 1.56 -23.62
CA LEU A 426 18.09 1.68 -22.37
C LEU A 426 18.00 3.09 -21.77
N LEU A 427 18.07 4.14 -22.59
CA LEU A 427 17.83 5.51 -22.15
C LEU A 427 16.42 5.66 -21.55
N GLY A 428 15.41 5.16 -22.26
CA GLY A 428 14.03 5.17 -21.77
C GLY A 428 13.86 4.46 -20.43
N LYS A 429 14.46 3.28 -20.27
CA LYS A 429 14.47 2.51 -19.02
C LYS A 429 15.23 3.21 -17.90
N TYR A 430 16.36 3.85 -18.20
CA TYR A 430 17.11 4.66 -17.23
C TYR A 430 16.25 5.82 -16.71
N LEU A 431 15.58 6.57 -17.59
CA LEU A 431 14.68 7.65 -17.21
C LEU A 431 13.49 7.14 -16.37
N GLU A 432 12.97 5.96 -16.69
CA GLU A 432 11.91 5.29 -15.92
C GLU A 432 12.34 5.02 -14.47
N VAL A 433 13.51 4.41 -14.27
CA VAL A 433 14.01 4.06 -12.92
C VAL A 433 14.42 5.32 -12.14
N LEU A 434 15.03 6.31 -12.80
CA LEU A 434 15.40 7.57 -12.18
C LEU A 434 14.18 8.33 -11.63
N ALA A 435 13.09 8.35 -12.39
CA ALA A 435 11.84 8.94 -11.92
C ALA A 435 11.26 8.15 -10.71
N LYS A 436 11.37 6.81 -10.71
CA LYS A 436 10.83 5.93 -9.63
C LYS A 436 11.54 6.14 -8.30
N GLY A 437 12.82 6.50 -8.33
CA GLY A 437 13.62 6.73 -7.12
C GLY A 437 13.11 7.91 -6.29
N LYS A 438 12.75 9.03 -6.95
CA LYS A 438 12.38 10.27 -6.26
C LYS A 438 11.04 10.21 -5.51
N THR A 439 10.07 9.43 -6.02
CA THR A 439 8.75 9.29 -5.37
C THR A 439 8.81 8.44 -4.09
N SER A 440 9.70 7.44 -4.03
CA SER A 440 9.85 6.59 -2.85
C SER A 440 10.45 7.32 -1.65
N GLU A 441 11.26 8.36 -1.89
CA GLU A 441 11.84 9.20 -0.83
C GLU A 441 10.78 9.98 -0.04
N ALA A 442 9.68 10.38 -0.69
CA ALA A 442 8.57 11.07 -0.02
C ALA A 442 7.82 10.17 0.97
N ILE A 443 7.74 8.86 0.70
CA ILE A 443 7.08 7.88 1.58
C ILE A 443 7.97 7.57 2.79
N ALA A 444 9.28 7.50 2.59
CA ALA A 444 10.24 7.30 3.69
C ALA A 444 10.13 8.41 4.76
N LYS A 445 9.73 9.64 4.38
CA LYS A 445 9.50 10.73 5.34
C LYS A 445 8.33 10.47 6.31
N LEU A 446 7.38 9.59 5.96
CA LEU A 446 6.31 9.17 6.89
C LEU A 446 6.82 8.22 7.97
N MET A 447 7.86 7.43 7.69
CA MET A 447 8.47 6.54 8.69
C MET A 447 9.18 7.33 9.80
N ASN A 448 9.61 8.57 9.52
CA ASN A 448 10.24 9.47 10.50
C ASN A 448 9.23 10.06 11.51
N LEU A 449 7.95 9.69 11.44
CA LEU A 449 6.94 10.15 12.39
C LEU A 449 7.07 9.46 13.75
N ALA A 450 7.45 8.17 13.79
CA ALA A 450 7.80 7.49 15.03
C ALA A 450 9.15 8.01 15.57
N PRO A 451 9.32 8.14 16.89
CA PRO A 451 10.61 8.47 17.47
C PRO A 451 11.60 7.32 17.32
N GLU A 452 12.88 7.64 17.14
CA GLU A 452 13.96 6.63 17.07
C GLU A 452 14.28 6.03 18.44
N THR A 453 14.06 6.79 19.52
CA THR A 453 14.34 6.37 20.90
C THR A 453 13.10 6.49 21.80
N ALA A 454 13.09 5.68 22.85
CA ALA A 454 12.07 5.64 23.89
C ALA A 454 12.74 5.46 25.26
N ILE A 455 12.15 6.05 26.30
CA ILE A 455 12.66 5.93 27.67
C ILE A 455 11.91 4.79 28.35
N LEU A 456 12.59 3.67 28.57
CA LEU A 456 12.07 2.52 29.30
C LEU A 456 12.21 2.74 30.81
N ILE A 457 11.13 2.47 31.55
CA ILE A 457 11.09 2.49 33.01
C ILE A 457 10.98 1.06 33.54
N SER A 458 11.84 0.70 34.49
CA SER A 458 11.69 -0.52 35.28
C SER A 458 11.08 -0.21 36.65
N TYR A 459 10.05 -0.95 37.04
CA TYR A 459 9.40 -0.83 38.34
C TYR A 459 9.86 -1.94 39.29
N ASP A 460 9.91 -1.63 40.58
CA ASP A 460 10.06 -2.62 41.65
C ASP A 460 8.71 -3.27 41.97
N ASN A 461 8.74 -4.40 42.70
CA ASN A 461 7.56 -5.09 43.20
C ASN A 461 6.68 -4.18 44.08
N GLU A 462 7.26 -3.13 44.65
CA GLU A 462 6.58 -2.11 45.47
C GLU A 462 6.03 -0.92 44.64
N GLY A 463 6.23 -0.90 43.31
CA GLY A 463 5.73 0.15 42.42
C GLY A 463 6.62 1.39 42.34
N ASN A 464 7.86 1.33 42.84
CA ASN A 464 8.85 2.40 42.72
C ASN A 464 9.66 2.28 41.43
N VAL A 465 10.12 3.41 40.88
CA VAL A 465 10.97 3.43 39.67
C VAL A 465 12.40 3.05 40.06
N ILE A 466 12.90 1.92 39.53
CA ILE A 466 14.26 1.42 39.77
C ILE A 466 15.26 2.12 38.86
N SER A 467 14.94 2.24 37.58
CA SER A 467 15.83 2.81 36.57
C SER A 467 15.07 3.33 35.36
N GLU A 468 15.64 4.37 34.75
CA GLU A 468 15.23 4.92 33.46
C GLU A 468 16.37 4.68 32.46
N ARG A 469 16.06 4.04 31.33
CA ARG A 469 17.05 3.77 30.28
C ARG A 469 16.49 4.16 28.92
N GLU A 470 17.27 4.94 28.17
CA GLU A 470 16.95 5.22 26.76
C GLU A 470 17.28 4.00 25.90
N ILE A 471 16.29 3.55 25.12
CA ILE A 471 16.38 2.41 24.20
C ILE A 471 15.89 2.83 22.81
N ASP A 472 16.34 2.12 21.77
CA ASP A 472 15.78 2.27 20.41
C ASP A 472 14.31 1.81 20.41
N SER A 473 13.43 2.53 19.71
CA SER A 473 11.99 2.22 19.67
C SER A 473 11.69 0.83 19.11
N ARG A 474 12.58 0.26 18.29
CA ARG A 474 12.47 -1.10 17.76
C ARG A 474 12.77 -2.19 18.80
N LEU A 475 13.31 -1.84 19.96
CA LEU A 475 13.59 -2.79 21.07
C LEU A 475 12.46 -2.88 22.10
N ILE A 476 11.40 -2.09 21.91
CA ILE A 476 10.22 -2.09 22.79
C ILE A 476 9.52 -3.45 22.68
N GLN A 477 9.25 -4.05 23.84
CA GLN A 477 8.50 -5.29 23.97
C GLN A 477 7.09 -5.02 24.51
N LYS A 478 6.18 -5.98 24.30
CA LYS A 478 4.85 -5.92 24.88
C LYS A 478 4.94 -5.87 26.42
N ASN A 479 4.08 -5.08 27.05
CA ASN A 479 4.07 -4.79 28.48
C ASN A 479 5.22 -3.91 29.01
N ASP A 480 6.13 -3.44 28.15
CA ASP A 480 7.11 -2.45 28.56
C ASP A 480 6.44 -1.15 29.00
N ILE A 481 7.03 -0.50 29.99
CA ILE A 481 6.53 0.77 30.49
C ILE A 481 7.45 1.87 30.00
N ILE A 482 6.88 2.79 29.23
CA ILE A 482 7.61 3.84 28.54
C ILE A 482 7.24 5.19 29.16
N LYS A 483 8.24 5.99 29.49
CA LYS A 483 8.09 7.38 29.91
C LYS A 483 8.01 8.27 28.68
N VAL A 484 6.95 9.05 28.58
CA VAL A 484 6.82 10.08 27.56
C VAL A 484 6.81 11.45 28.22
N MET A 485 7.82 12.25 27.89
CA MET A 485 7.98 13.61 28.39
C MET A 485 7.00 14.56 27.69
N PRO A 486 6.66 15.71 28.30
CA PRO A 486 5.97 16.81 27.63
C PRO A 486 6.71 17.22 26.34
N GLY A 487 5.99 17.40 25.24
CA GLY A 487 6.51 17.62 23.89
C GLY A 487 7.07 16.37 23.18
N GLY A 488 7.20 15.24 23.87
CA GLY A 488 7.71 13.99 23.34
C GLY A 488 6.69 13.24 22.49
N LYS A 489 7.17 12.45 21.53
CA LYS A 489 6.33 11.55 20.74
C LYS A 489 6.13 10.21 21.46
N VAL A 490 4.94 9.65 21.35
CA VAL A 490 4.64 8.30 21.85
C VAL A 490 5.31 7.27 20.92
N ALA A 491 6.13 6.38 21.46
CA ALA A 491 6.91 5.42 20.65
C ALA A 491 6.09 4.22 20.14
N SER A 492 5.10 3.77 20.92
CA SER A 492 4.27 2.59 20.60
C SER A 492 2.87 2.74 21.18
N ASP A 493 1.90 2.00 20.63
CA ASP A 493 0.53 2.00 21.13
C ASP A 493 0.46 1.36 22.52
N GLY A 494 -0.38 1.93 23.39
CA GLY A 494 -0.44 1.50 24.77
C GLY A 494 -1.59 2.10 25.55
N PHE A 495 -1.60 1.85 26.85
CA PHE A 495 -2.50 2.55 27.78
C PHE A 495 -1.72 3.26 28.87
N VAL A 496 -2.25 4.37 29.35
CA VAL A 496 -1.64 5.16 30.41
C VAL A 496 -1.78 4.42 31.73
N ILE A 497 -0.67 4.12 32.40
CA ILE A 497 -0.67 3.53 33.75
C ILE A 497 -0.56 4.57 34.86
N TRP A 498 0.07 5.71 34.55
CA TRP A 498 0.33 6.79 35.49
C TRP A 498 0.53 8.11 34.74
N GLY A 499 0.10 9.20 35.37
CA GLY A 499 0.11 10.54 34.78
C GLY A 499 -1.22 10.93 34.15
N GLN A 500 -1.35 12.23 33.89
CA GLN A 500 -2.45 12.82 33.14
C GLN A 500 -1.86 13.88 32.22
N SER A 501 -2.27 13.87 30.95
CA SER A 501 -1.80 14.82 29.95
C SER A 501 -2.83 15.01 28.85
N HIS A 502 -2.55 15.92 27.93
CA HIS A 502 -3.25 16.04 26.65
C HIS A 502 -2.35 15.52 25.55
N VAL A 503 -2.89 14.68 24.68
CA VAL A 503 -2.18 14.09 23.56
C VAL A 503 -2.76 14.64 22.27
N ASN A 504 -1.88 15.17 21.42
CA ASN A 504 -2.23 15.68 20.12
C ASN A 504 -2.21 14.53 19.10
N GLU A 505 -3.42 14.11 18.72
CA GLU A 505 -3.63 13.01 17.77
C GLU A 505 -3.83 13.49 16.32
N SER A 506 -3.70 14.80 16.05
CA SER A 506 -4.02 15.42 14.75
C SER A 506 -3.28 14.80 13.55
N MET A 507 -2.05 14.32 13.76
CA MET A 507 -1.25 13.70 12.71
C MET A 507 -1.82 12.36 12.21
N ILE A 508 -2.67 11.71 13.01
CA ILE A 508 -3.26 10.39 12.70
C ILE A 508 -4.77 10.51 12.52
N THR A 509 -5.47 11.14 13.47
CA THR A 509 -6.94 11.26 13.45
C THR A 509 -7.44 12.46 12.65
N GLY A 510 -6.58 13.45 12.37
CA GLY A 510 -6.96 14.71 11.74
C GLY A 510 -7.65 15.70 12.68
N GLU A 511 -8.02 15.28 13.89
CA GLU A 511 -8.69 16.13 14.87
C GLU A 511 -7.71 17.13 15.50
N SER A 512 -7.99 18.43 15.38
CA SER A 512 -7.10 19.49 15.86
C SER A 512 -7.14 19.69 17.38
N ARG A 513 -8.15 19.14 18.08
CA ARG A 513 -8.29 19.28 19.53
C ARG A 513 -7.47 18.20 20.25
N PRO A 514 -6.52 18.57 21.13
CA PRO A 514 -5.82 17.61 21.96
C PRO A 514 -6.79 16.81 22.83
N VAL A 515 -6.60 15.50 22.88
CA VAL A 515 -7.45 14.58 23.64
C VAL A 515 -6.84 14.42 25.03
N ALA A 516 -7.65 14.67 26.08
CA ALA A 516 -7.21 14.43 27.45
C ALA A 516 -7.06 12.92 27.70
N LYS A 517 -5.91 12.51 28.25
CA LYS A 517 -5.59 11.13 28.60
C LYS A 517 -5.34 11.01 30.10
N ARG A 518 -6.00 10.04 30.72
CA ARG A 518 -5.91 9.66 32.13
C ARG A 518 -5.51 8.19 32.23
N LYS A 519 -5.20 7.75 33.44
CA LYS A 519 -4.92 6.34 33.74
C LYS A 519 -6.04 5.44 33.19
N GLY A 520 -5.66 4.47 32.36
CA GLY A 520 -6.55 3.54 31.67
C GLY A 520 -6.85 3.91 30.20
N ASP A 521 -6.62 5.15 29.79
CA ASP A 521 -6.91 5.58 28.42
C ASP A 521 -5.85 5.08 27.43
N ILE A 522 -6.29 4.78 26.21
CA ILE A 522 -5.45 4.32 25.11
C ILE A 522 -4.71 5.50 24.48
N VAL A 523 -3.43 5.30 24.14
CA VAL A 523 -2.58 6.24 23.41
C VAL A 523 -2.03 5.57 22.16
N ILE A 524 -1.90 6.36 21.09
CA ILE A 524 -1.49 5.90 19.77
C ILE A 524 -0.03 6.32 19.53
N GLY A 525 0.80 5.41 19.03
CA GLY A 525 2.19 5.65 18.63
C GLY A 525 2.29 6.69 17.51
N GLY A 526 3.30 7.55 17.57
CA GLY A 526 3.50 8.67 16.66
C GLY A 526 2.75 9.95 17.03
N THR A 527 1.83 9.90 18.01
CA THR A 527 1.16 11.10 18.55
C THR A 527 2.08 11.89 19.47
N VAL A 528 1.77 13.17 19.69
CA VAL A 528 2.62 14.08 20.49
C VAL A 528 1.97 14.34 21.84
N ASN A 529 2.71 14.09 22.91
CA ASN A 529 2.29 14.42 24.26
C ASN A 529 2.56 15.91 24.54
N GLU A 530 1.60 16.66 25.09
CA GLU A 530 1.76 18.11 25.29
C GLU A 530 2.19 18.48 26.72
N ASN A 531 1.35 18.25 27.73
CA ASN A 531 1.43 19.04 28.97
C ASN A 531 1.97 18.27 30.21
N GLY A 532 1.80 16.95 30.26
CA GLY A 532 2.14 16.14 31.44
C GLY A 532 3.01 14.93 31.10
N VAL A 533 3.77 14.43 32.08
CA VAL A 533 4.51 13.16 31.91
C VAL A 533 3.51 12.02 31.92
N LEU A 534 3.61 11.14 30.93
CA LEU A 534 2.81 9.92 30.84
C LEU A 534 3.71 8.71 30.98
N HIS A 535 3.28 7.75 31.80
CA HIS A 535 3.85 6.40 31.78
C HIS A 535 2.86 5.51 31.05
N ILE A 536 3.32 4.90 29.96
CA ILE A 536 2.48 4.16 29.02
C ILE A 536 2.96 2.72 29.00
N ARG A 537 2.03 1.78 29.20
CA ARG A 537 2.30 0.36 28.99
C ARG A 537 2.07 0.00 27.54
N ALA A 538 3.10 -0.47 26.86
CA ALA A 538 3.03 -0.89 25.46
C ALA A 538 2.12 -2.11 25.29
N THR A 539 1.19 -2.04 24.35
CA THR A 539 0.23 -3.10 24.02
C THR A 539 0.52 -3.71 22.65
N HIS A 540 0.63 -2.86 21.63
CA HIS A 540 0.96 -3.24 20.27
C HIS A 540 2.30 -2.60 19.92
N VAL A 541 3.25 -3.41 19.47
CA VAL A 541 4.64 -3.02 19.20
C VAL A 541 5.05 -3.43 17.78
N GLY A 542 6.02 -2.71 17.21
CA GLY A 542 6.55 -3.03 15.88
C GLY A 542 5.49 -3.00 14.80
N SER A 543 5.24 -4.15 14.17
CA SER A 543 4.35 -4.25 13.01
C SER A 543 2.86 -4.18 13.36
N GLU A 544 2.51 -4.41 14.63
CA GLU A 544 1.14 -4.35 15.12
C GLU A 544 0.69 -2.91 15.47
N SER A 545 1.62 -1.96 15.58
CA SER A 545 1.29 -0.57 15.92
C SER A 545 0.42 0.09 14.84
N ALA A 546 -0.48 1.00 15.25
CA ALA A 546 -1.39 1.71 14.37
C ALA A 546 -0.65 2.45 13.24
N LEU A 547 0.50 3.07 13.53
CA LEU A 547 1.32 3.73 12.52
C LEU A 547 1.86 2.71 11.49
N SER A 548 2.39 1.56 11.94
CA SER A 548 2.84 0.49 11.04
C SER A 548 1.70 -0.08 10.19
N GLN A 549 0.49 -0.22 10.77
CA GLN A 549 -0.70 -0.64 10.01
C GLN A 549 -1.10 0.40 8.97
N ILE A 550 -1.08 1.70 9.31
CA ILE A 550 -1.34 2.79 8.36
C ILE A 550 -0.30 2.78 7.23
N VAL A 551 0.99 2.60 7.56
CA VAL A 551 2.07 2.48 6.56
C VAL A 551 1.83 1.27 5.67
N ARG A 552 1.50 0.10 6.23
CA ARG A 552 1.16 -1.11 5.47
C ARG A 552 -0.03 -0.87 4.53
N LEU A 553 -1.09 -0.22 5.00
CA LEU A 553 -2.26 0.13 4.18
C LEU A 553 -1.90 1.09 3.04
N VAL A 554 -1.05 2.09 3.30
CA VAL A 554 -0.55 3.03 2.28
C VAL A 554 0.33 2.31 1.26
N GLU A 555 1.24 1.44 1.70
CA GLU A 555 2.07 0.62 0.81
C GLU A 555 1.19 -0.29 -0.06
N SER A 556 0.23 -1.02 0.53
CA SER A 556 -0.70 -1.89 -0.20
C SER A 556 -1.55 -1.11 -1.21
N ALA A 557 -1.97 0.12 -0.87
CA ALA A 557 -2.68 1.00 -1.80
C ALA A 557 -1.79 1.45 -2.98
N GLN A 558 -0.49 1.63 -2.77
CA GLN A 558 0.47 1.97 -3.83
C GLN A 558 0.79 0.80 -4.76
N MET A 559 0.58 -0.44 -4.32
CA MET A 559 0.72 -1.63 -5.16
C MET A 559 -0.34 -1.72 -6.27
N ALA A 560 -1.42 -0.93 -6.17
CA ALA A 560 -2.50 -0.94 -7.16
C ALA A 560 -2.10 -0.25 -8.48
N LYS A 561 -2.17 -1.00 -9.58
CA LYS A 561 -1.92 -0.48 -10.94
C LYS A 561 -3.00 0.52 -11.37
N ALA A 562 -2.56 1.65 -11.93
CA ALA A 562 -3.46 2.66 -12.49
C ALA A 562 -4.25 2.11 -13.71
N PRO A 563 -5.50 2.55 -13.92
CA PRO A 563 -6.34 2.01 -14.99
C PRO A 563 -5.77 2.28 -16.40
N VAL A 564 -5.12 3.43 -16.65
CA VAL A 564 -4.50 3.69 -17.95
C VAL A 564 -3.29 2.78 -18.23
N GLN A 565 -2.56 2.36 -17.19
CA GLN A 565 -1.46 1.39 -17.32
C GLN A 565 -2.00 0.01 -17.70
N LYS A 566 -3.11 -0.44 -17.09
CA LYS A 566 -3.79 -1.69 -17.48
C LYS A 566 -4.27 -1.64 -18.94
N PHE A 567 -4.70 -0.48 -19.42
CA PHE A 567 -5.07 -0.29 -20.82
C PHE A 567 -3.86 -0.38 -21.76
N ALA A 568 -2.73 0.25 -21.43
CA ALA A 568 -1.49 0.16 -22.21
C ALA A 568 -0.93 -1.28 -22.28
N ASP A 569 -0.97 -2.01 -21.16
CA ASP A 569 -0.59 -3.43 -21.11
C ASP A 569 -1.51 -4.30 -21.99
N ARG A 570 -2.82 -4.02 -21.97
CA ARG A 570 -3.80 -4.70 -22.85
C ARG A 570 -3.52 -4.44 -24.33
N ILE A 571 -3.22 -3.18 -24.71
CA ILE A 571 -2.83 -2.85 -26.08
C ILE A 571 -1.60 -3.67 -26.48
N SER A 572 -0.56 -3.67 -25.65
CA SER A 572 0.70 -4.37 -25.95
C SER A 572 0.51 -5.87 -26.20
N LYS A 573 -0.36 -6.53 -25.42
CA LYS A 573 -0.68 -7.96 -25.55
C LYS A 573 -1.25 -8.33 -26.93
N TYR A 574 -2.10 -7.47 -27.51
CA TYR A 574 -2.68 -7.71 -28.84
C TYR A 574 -1.84 -7.13 -29.97
N PHE A 575 -1.16 -6.01 -29.72
CA PHE A 575 -0.39 -5.28 -30.70
C PHE A 575 0.84 -6.05 -31.17
N VAL A 576 1.59 -6.71 -30.26
CA VAL A 576 2.82 -7.43 -30.63
C VAL A 576 2.52 -8.61 -31.58
N PRO A 577 1.57 -9.52 -31.29
CA PRO A 577 1.22 -10.59 -32.24
C PRO A 577 0.70 -10.06 -33.58
N LEU A 578 -0.09 -8.98 -33.56
CA LEU A 578 -0.60 -8.34 -34.77
C LEU A 578 0.53 -7.80 -35.65
N VAL A 579 1.53 -7.14 -35.08
CA VAL A 579 2.69 -6.61 -35.81
C VAL A 579 3.52 -7.75 -36.42
N ILE A 580 3.74 -8.84 -35.67
CA ILE A 580 4.46 -10.02 -36.19
C ILE A 580 3.69 -10.62 -37.37
N LEU A 581 2.37 -10.76 -37.25
CA LEU A 581 1.52 -11.26 -38.33
C LEU A 581 1.59 -10.34 -39.56
N LEU A 582 1.45 -9.03 -39.40
CA LEU A 582 1.53 -8.06 -40.49
C LEU A 582 2.92 -8.03 -41.15
N SER A 583 4.00 -8.18 -40.37
CA SER A 583 5.36 -8.29 -40.87
C SER A 583 5.54 -9.56 -41.73
N LEU A 584 5.05 -10.71 -41.26
CA LEU A 584 5.08 -11.97 -42.02
C LEU A 584 4.23 -11.91 -43.29
N VAL A 585 3.03 -11.34 -43.21
CA VAL A 585 2.14 -11.13 -44.37
C VAL A 585 2.80 -10.21 -45.39
N THR A 586 3.41 -9.10 -44.95
CA THR A 586 4.13 -8.17 -45.83
C THR A 586 5.29 -8.89 -46.53
N TRP A 587 6.11 -9.61 -45.77
CA TRP A 587 7.19 -10.42 -46.34
C TRP A 587 6.68 -11.43 -47.38
N LEU A 588 5.61 -12.17 -47.05
CA LEU A 588 5.05 -13.20 -47.93
C LEU A 588 4.48 -12.60 -49.23
N ILE A 589 3.72 -11.51 -49.14
CA ILE A 589 3.14 -10.83 -50.31
C ILE A 589 4.25 -10.34 -51.25
N TRP A 590 5.28 -9.67 -50.70
CA TRP A 590 6.39 -9.16 -51.50
C TRP A 590 7.27 -10.27 -52.08
N PHE A 591 7.46 -11.36 -51.34
CA PHE A 591 8.18 -12.54 -51.81
C PHE A 591 7.44 -13.21 -52.98
N LEU A 592 6.12 -13.42 -52.84
CA LEU A 592 5.28 -13.99 -53.91
C LEU A 592 5.25 -13.06 -55.13
N ALA A 593 5.06 -11.75 -54.95
CA ALA A 593 5.10 -10.78 -56.03
C ALA A 593 6.45 -10.78 -56.78
N GLY A 594 7.56 -11.02 -56.06
CA GLY A 594 8.88 -11.16 -56.67
C GLY A 594 9.01 -12.45 -57.49
N LYS A 595 8.51 -13.57 -56.96
CA LYS A 595 8.50 -14.86 -57.66
C LYS A 595 7.62 -14.83 -58.92
N PHE A 596 6.46 -14.18 -58.86
CA PHE A 596 5.53 -14.02 -59.98
C PHE A 596 5.89 -12.87 -60.94
N ARG A 597 7.00 -12.15 -60.69
CA ARG A 597 7.45 -10.98 -61.49
C ARG A 597 6.37 -9.91 -61.66
N SER A 598 5.54 -9.70 -60.64
CA SER A 598 4.41 -8.76 -60.69
C SER A 598 4.86 -7.29 -60.61
N TYR A 599 6.08 -7.01 -60.17
CA TYR A 599 6.67 -5.66 -60.16
C TYR A 599 7.87 -5.56 -61.13
N PRO A 600 8.10 -4.38 -61.73
CA PRO A 600 9.19 -4.19 -62.69
C PRO A 600 10.55 -4.36 -62.02
N LYS A 601 11.50 -5.00 -62.74
CA LYS A 601 12.87 -5.24 -62.26
C LYS A 601 13.65 -3.98 -61.90
N SER A 602 13.20 -2.81 -62.36
CA SER A 602 13.79 -1.51 -62.02
C SER A 602 13.64 -1.13 -60.54
N TRP A 603 12.67 -1.72 -59.83
CA TRP A 603 12.46 -1.47 -58.40
C TRP A 603 13.41 -2.27 -57.50
N ILE A 604 14.07 -3.29 -58.06
CA ILE A 604 15.08 -4.07 -57.35
C ILE A 604 16.41 -3.32 -57.54
N PRO A 605 17.06 -2.83 -56.46
CA PRO A 605 18.40 -2.29 -56.57
C PRO A 605 19.32 -3.35 -57.18
N SER A 606 20.23 -2.97 -58.07
CA SER A 606 21.11 -3.88 -58.80
C SER A 606 21.95 -4.82 -57.91
N SER A 607 22.00 -4.53 -56.62
CA SER A 607 22.77 -5.24 -55.62
C SER A 607 21.97 -6.13 -54.66
N ILE A 608 20.63 -6.22 -54.82
CA ILE A 608 19.74 -6.93 -53.88
C ILE A 608 18.89 -7.97 -54.63
N ASP A 609 18.66 -9.13 -54.04
CA ASP A 609 17.75 -10.15 -54.59
C ASP A 609 16.28 -9.89 -54.21
N SER A 610 15.32 -10.35 -55.01
CA SER A 610 13.87 -10.24 -54.71
C SER A 610 13.49 -10.77 -53.32
N PHE A 611 14.19 -11.79 -52.82
CA PHE A 611 14.02 -12.32 -51.46
C PHE A 611 14.51 -11.34 -50.39
N GLN A 612 15.67 -10.73 -50.59
CA GLN A 612 16.26 -9.78 -49.64
C GLN A 612 15.39 -8.51 -49.55
N LEU A 613 14.88 -8.03 -50.69
CA LEU A 613 13.96 -6.90 -50.73
C LEU A 613 12.66 -7.19 -49.94
N ALA A 614 12.06 -8.36 -50.15
CA ALA A 614 10.86 -8.77 -49.41
C ALA A 614 11.14 -8.90 -47.90
N LEU A 615 12.29 -9.46 -47.53
CA LEU A 615 12.74 -9.60 -46.14
C LEU A 615 12.97 -8.24 -45.49
N GLN A 616 13.57 -7.30 -46.22
CA GLN A 616 13.78 -5.93 -45.77
C GLN A 616 12.45 -5.25 -45.43
N PHE A 617 11.42 -5.34 -46.29
CA PHE A 617 10.10 -4.80 -45.99
C PHE A 617 9.48 -5.43 -44.74
N GLY A 618 9.58 -6.75 -44.56
CA GLY A 618 9.13 -7.44 -43.35
C GLY A 618 9.83 -6.93 -42.09
N ILE A 619 11.16 -6.83 -42.13
CA ILE A 619 11.98 -6.32 -41.02
C ILE A 619 11.64 -4.86 -40.73
N SER A 620 11.49 -4.01 -41.75
CA SER A 620 11.12 -2.60 -41.58
C SER A 620 9.78 -2.43 -40.88
N VAL A 621 8.76 -3.22 -41.25
CA VAL A 621 7.45 -3.21 -40.56
C VAL A 621 7.59 -3.62 -39.10
N MET A 622 8.40 -4.64 -38.81
CA MET A 622 8.62 -5.13 -37.45
C MET A 622 9.35 -4.09 -36.57
N VAL A 623 10.41 -3.48 -37.10
CA VAL A 623 11.26 -2.54 -36.37
C VAL A 623 10.55 -1.21 -36.14
N ILE A 624 9.86 -0.67 -37.16
CA ILE A 624 9.19 0.64 -37.05
C ILE A 624 7.98 0.60 -36.12
N ALA A 625 7.40 -0.58 -35.93
CA ALA A 625 6.25 -0.77 -35.08
C ALA A 625 6.60 -0.83 -33.58
N CYS A 626 7.87 -0.76 -33.15
CA CYS A 626 8.17 -0.76 -31.70
C CYS A 626 7.43 0.37 -30.98
N PRO A 627 6.48 0.07 -30.08
CA PRO A 627 5.76 1.10 -29.33
C PRO A 627 6.58 1.53 -28.10
N CYS A 628 7.88 1.69 -28.27
CA CYS A 628 8.86 1.93 -27.22
C CYS A 628 8.48 3.16 -26.36
N ALA A 629 7.92 4.21 -26.96
CA ALA A 629 7.44 5.40 -26.27
C ALA A 629 6.13 5.19 -25.48
N LEU A 630 5.26 4.28 -25.94
CA LEU A 630 3.95 4.03 -25.32
C LEU A 630 4.09 3.43 -23.92
N GLY A 631 5.04 2.50 -23.74
CA GLY A 631 5.29 1.86 -22.45
C GLY A 631 5.90 2.78 -21.38
N LEU A 632 6.51 3.89 -21.80
CA LEU A 632 7.19 4.85 -20.92
C LEU A 632 6.34 6.09 -20.64
N ALA A 633 5.52 6.52 -21.61
CA ALA A 633 4.74 7.76 -21.50
C ALA A 633 3.87 7.81 -20.23
N THR A 634 3.11 6.76 -19.96
CA THR A 634 2.20 6.70 -18.81
C THR A 634 2.93 6.69 -17.47
N PRO A 635 3.88 5.76 -17.20
CA PRO A 635 4.60 5.76 -15.93
C PRO A 635 5.35 7.08 -15.68
N THR A 636 6.02 7.63 -16.69
CA THR A 636 6.76 8.89 -16.55
C THR A 636 5.82 10.07 -16.26
N ALA A 637 4.68 10.16 -16.96
CA ALA A 637 3.71 11.24 -16.72
C ALA A 637 3.15 11.21 -15.30
N VAL A 638 2.74 10.03 -14.81
CA VAL A 638 2.23 9.86 -13.44
C VAL A 638 3.31 10.23 -12.42
N MET A 639 4.53 9.75 -12.62
CA MET A 639 5.63 9.94 -11.68
C MET A 639 6.08 11.39 -11.59
N VAL A 640 6.29 12.05 -12.73
CA VAL A 640 6.61 13.48 -12.78
C VAL A 640 5.44 14.30 -12.22
N GLY A 641 4.20 13.96 -12.57
CA GLY A 641 3.01 14.62 -12.02
C GLY A 641 2.94 14.55 -10.50
N THR A 642 3.19 13.37 -9.93
CA THR A 642 3.24 13.19 -8.46
C THR A 642 4.40 13.95 -7.82
N GLY A 643 5.57 14.00 -8.47
CA GLY A 643 6.74 14.74 -7.98
C GLY A 643 6.55 16.26 -8.02
N VAL A 644 5.97 16.79 -9.10
CA VAL A 644 5.61 18.21 -9.21
C VAL A 644 4.53 18.56 -8.17
N GLY A 645 3.51 17.71 -8.02
CA GLY A 645 2.50 17.87 -6.97
C GLY A 645 3.15 17.98 -5.59
N ALA A 646 4.09 17.09 -5.28
CA ALA A 646 4.81 17.12 -4.00
C ALA A 646 5.63 18.41 -3.81
N SER A 647 6.26 18.94 -4.88
CA SER A 647 6.96 20.23 -4.81
C SER A 647 6.03 21.42 -4.53
N GLN A 648 4.73 21.27 -4.82
CA GLN A 648 3.67 22.23 -4.52
C GLN A 648 2.91 21.89 -3.23
N GLY A 649 3.39 20.93 -2.43
CA GLY A 649 2.75 20.50 -1.19
C GLY A 649 1.54 19.57 -1.36
N VAL A 650 1.29 19.06 -2.57
CA VAL A 650 0.21 18.11 -2.88
C VAL A 650 0.75 16.69 -2.94
N LEU A 651 0.46 15.88 -1.93
CA LEU A 651 0.89 14.49 -1.87
C LEU A 651 -0.14 13.56 -2.55
N ILE A 652 0.21 13.05 -3.73
CA ILE A 652 -0.67 12.21 -4.55
C ILE A 652 -0.34 10.73 -4.33
N LYS A 653 -1.29 9.97 -3.77
CA LYS A 653 -1.14 8.54 -3.46
C LYS A 653 -1.35 7.68 -4.72
N GLY A 654 -0.32 7.60 -5.58
CA GLY A 654 -0.29 6.72 -6.75
C GLY A 654 -0.99 7.28 -8.00
N GLY A 655 -0.88 6.56 -9.12
CA GLY A 655 -1.41 7.01 -10.42
C GLY A 655 -2.93 7.01 -10.54
N GLN A 656 -3.61 6.08 -9.86
CA GLN A 656 -5.06 6.02 -9.86
C GLN A 656 -5.69 7.27 -9.23
N ALA A 657 -5.09 7.81 -8.15
CA ALA A 657 -5.57 9.04 -7.53
C ALA A 657 -5.46 10.24 -8.48
N LEU A 658 -4.35 10.35 -9.24
CA LEU A 658 -4.14 11.41 -10.23
C LEU A 658 -5.19 11.34 -11.36
N GLU A 659 -5.46 10.14 -11.88
CA GLU A 659 -6.48 9.94 -12.92
C GLU A 659 -7.90 10.14 -12.39
N SER A 660 -8.17 9.72 -11.15
CA SER A 660 -9.50 9.84 -10.56
C SER A 660 -9.81 11.29 -10.24
N ALA A 661 -8.82 12.07 -9.78
CA ALA A 661 -8.95 13.51 -9.53
C ALA A 661 -9.43 14.27 -10.78
N HIS A 662 -9.01 13.87 -11.98
CA HIS A 662 -9.51 14.45 -13.22
C HIS A 662 -11.02 14.20 -13.45
N LYS A 663 -11.55 13.07 -12.94
CA LYS A 663 -12.97 12.70 -13.04
C LYS A 663 -13.81 13.22 -11.88
N VAL A 664 -13.24 13.97 -10.94
CA VAL A 664 -13.97 14.52 -9.80
C VAL A 664 -14.75 15.75 -10.26
N ASN A 665 -16.07 15.71 -10.11
CA ASN A 665 -16.97 16.81 -10.43
C ASN A 665 -17.50 17.54 -9.19
N CYS A 666 -17.35 16.94 -8.00
CA CYS A 666 -17.84 17.47 -6.74
C CYS A 666 -16.76 17.28 -5.67
N ILE A 667 -16.43 18.35 -4.94
CA ILE A 667 -15.48 18.32 -3.82
C ILE A 667 -16.27 18.61 -2.55
N VAL A 668 -16.27 17.67 -1.61
CA VAL A 668 -16.84 17.83 -0.28
C VAL A 668 -15.69 18.12 0.67
N PHE A 669 -15.71 19.28 1.30
CA PHE A 669 -14.70 19.68 2.28
C PHE A 669 -15.16 19.34 3.69
N ASP A 670 -14.27 18.72 4.46
CA ASP A 670 -14.40 18.76 5.91
C ASP A 670 -14.14 20.18 6.42
N LYS A 671 -14.77 20.57 7.53
CA LYS A 671 -14.66 21.94 8.05
C LYS A 671 -13.43 22.12 8.93
N THR A 672 -13.25 21.23 9.90
CA THR A 672 -12.23 21.39 10.95
C THR A 672 -10.88 20.93 10.40
N GLY A 673 -9.83 21.76 10.51
CA GLY A 673 -8.49 21.41 10.02
C GLY A 673 -8.29 21.44 8.50
N THR A 674 -9.37 21.48 7.70
CA THR A 674 -9.30 21.65 6.24
C THR A 674 -9.67 23.08 5.82
N LEU A 675 -10.89 23.54 6.14
CA LEU A 675 -11.31 24.93 5.86
C LEU A 675 -10.91 25.91 6.95
N THR A 676 -10.70 25.41 8.17
CA THR A 676 -10.36 26.23 9.35
C THR A 676 -8.95 25.91 9.84
N THR A 677 -8.30 26.87 10.50
CA THR A 677 -6.93 26.77 11.02
C THR A 677 -6.77 25.77 12.18
N GLY A 678 -7.85 25.12 12.64
CA GLY A 678 -7.83 24.16 13.75
C GLY A 678 -7.64 24.77 15.14
N ASN A 679 -7.11 26.00 15.22
CA ASN A 679 -6.85 26.72 16.47
C ASN A 679 -7.96 27.76 16.73
N PRO A 680 -8.60 27.73 17.92
CA PRO A 680 -9.57 28.75 18.28
C PRO A 680 -8.91 30.12 18.41
N VAL A 681 -9.60 31.17 17.97
CA VAL A 681 -9.17 32.58 18.11
C VAL A 681 -10.35 33.39 18.62
N VAL A 682 -10.10 34.32 19.54
CA VAL A 682 -11.12 35.25 20.03
C VAL A 682 -11.42 36.28 18.93
N ILE A 683 -12.68 36.34 18.49
CA ILE A 683 -13.13 37.26 17.42
C ILE A 683 -13.84 38.49 18.00
N ASN A 684 -14.66 38.29 19.04
CA ASN A 684 -15.50 39.34 19.60
C ASN A 684 -15.62 39.19 21.10
N THR A 685 -15.57 40.31 21.81
CA THR A 685 -15.76 40.40 23.25
C THR A 685 -16.87 41.41 23.52
N ARG A 686 -17.90 40.97 24.25
CA ARG A 686 -19.02 41.84 24.65
C ARG A 686 -19.02 41.98 26.16
N LEU A 687 -18.88 43.22 26.65
CA LEU A 687 -18.97 43.54 28.06
C LEU A 687 -20.42 43.82 28.45
N LEU A 688 -20.93 43.13 29.47
CA LEU A 688 -22.31 43.28 29.97
C LEU A 688 -22.45 44.37 31.05
N LYS A 689 -21.33 44.85 31.60
CA LYS A 689 -21.26 45.95 32.58
C LYS A 689 -20.17 46.95 32.15
N ASN A 690 -20.26 48.19 32.66
CA ASN A 690 -19.24 49.21 32.48
C ASN A 690 -17.95 48.81 33.22
N MET A 691 -17.07 48.11 32.52
CA MET A 691 -15.73 47.74 32.96
C MET A 691 -14.74 48.12 31.87
N VAL A 692 -13.53 48.52 32.25
CA VAL A 692 -12.47 48.82 31.29
C VAL A 692 -12.05 47.52 30.60
N LEU A 693 -11.94 47.55 29.26
CA LEU A 693 -11.59 46.38 28.44
C LEU A 693 -10.25 45.76 28.87
N ARG A 694 -9.26 46.59 29.23
CA ARG A 694 -7.94 46.13 29.71
C ARG A 694 -8.06 45.32 30.99
N ASP A 695 -8.69 45.87 32.02
CA ASP A 695 -8.90 45.20 33.30
C ASP A 695 -9.62 43.86 33.11
N PHE A 696 -10.61 43.80 32.20
CA PHE A 696 -11.32 42.56 31.90
C PHE A 696 -10.37 41.48 31.35
N TYR A 697 -9.53 41.81 30.38
CA TYR A 697 -8.56 40.86 29.83
C TYR A 697 -7.48 40.46 30.84
N GLU A 698 -7.04 41.37 31.72
CA GLU A 698 -6.08 41.03 32.79
C GLU A 698 -6.65 39.99 33.76
N TYR A 699 -7.89 40.17 34.23
CA TYR A 699 -8.51 39.19 35.13
C TYR A 699 -8.78 37.85 34.46
N VAL A 700 -9.26 37.86 33.21
CA VAL A 700 -9.57 36.63 32.47
C VAL A 700 -8.28 35.90 32.10
N ALA A 701 -7.24 36.62 31.65
CA ALA A 701 -5.95 36.02 31.34
C ALA A 701 -5.30 35.44 32.61
N ALA A 702 -5.31 36.15 33.73
CA ALA A 702 -4.79 35.61 34.99
C ALA A 702 -5.47 34.30 35.41
N ALA A 703 -6.80 34.21 35.24
CA ALA A 703 -7.54 32.98 35.53
C ALA A 703 -7.22 31.85 34.53
N GLU A 704 -7.00 32.16 33.24
CA GLU A 704 -6.80 31.17 32.17
C GLU A 704 -5.32 30.85 31.90
N VAL A 705 -4.35 31.57 32.47
CA VAL A 705 -2.90 31.30 32.31
C VAL A 705 -2.53 29.93 32.85
N ASN A 706 -3.20 29.48 33.92
CA ASN A 706 -3.00 28.15 34.51
C ASN A 706 -3.82 27.04 33.80
N SER A 707 -4.58 27.40 32.76
CA SER A 707 -5.47 26.51 32.03
C SER A 707 -4.86 26.11 30.70
N GLU A 708 -4.72 24.80 30.50
CA GLU A 708 -4.13 24.24 29.28
C GLU A 708 -5.14 24.06 28.13
N HIS A 709 -6.40 24.42 28.35
CA HIS A 709 -7.46 24.24 27.36
C HIS A 709 -7.19 25.10 26.11
N PRO A 710 -7.44 24.62 24.87
CA PRO A 710 -7.17 25.41 23.66
C PRO A 710 -7.88 26.78 23.64
N LEU A 711 -9.09 26.86 24.21
CA LEU A 711 -9.79 28.14 24.38
C LEU A 711 -9.08 29.08 25.36
N ALA A 712 -8.51 28.54 26.44
CA ALA A 712 -7.75 29.31 27.42
C ALA A 712 -6.50 29.91 26.77
N LYS A 713 -5.73 29.09 26.03
CA LYS A 713 -4.57 29.54 25.25
C LYS A 713 -4.95 30.65 24.26
N ALA A 714 -6.08 30.51 23.56
CA ALA A 714 -6.58 31.52 22.63
C ALA A 714 -6.95 32.84 23.35
N ILE A 715 -7.58 32.75 24.52
CA ILE A 715 -7.96 33.91 25.33
C ILE A 715 -6.72 34.62 25.88
N VAL A 716 -5.76 33.88 26.43
CA VAL A 716 -4.50 34.42 26.95
C VAL A 716 -3.71 35.09 25.84
N GLN A 717 -3.56 34.44 24.67
CA GLN A 717 -2.89 35.04 23.51
C GLN A 717 -3.58 36.32 23.03
N TYR A 718 -4.92 36.36 23.02
CA TYR A 718 -5.66 37.55 22.64
C TYR A 718 -5.50 38.67 23.67
N ALA A 719 -5.51 38.35 24.97
CA ALA A 719 -5.29 39.30 26.05
C ALA A 719 -3.89 39.92 26.02
N LYS A 720 -2.84 39.18 25.58
CA LYS A 720 -1.47 39.72 25.42
C LYS A 720 -1.44 41.00 24.59
N LYS A 721 -2.27 41.12 23.54
CA LYS A 721 -2.34 42.30 22.66
C LYS A 721 -2.82 43.58 23.34
N PHE A 722 -3.44 43.48 24.52
CA PHE A 722 -3.99 44.61 25.28
C PHE A 722 -3.15 44.96 26.52
N SER A 723 -2.12 44.16 26.81
CA SER A 723 -1.12 44.42 27.86
C SER A 723 -0.15 45.53 27.43
N THR A 724 0.51 46.16 28.40
CA THR A 724 1.53 47.19 28.17
C THR A 724 2.84 46.66 27.58
N ASP A 725 3.18 45.39 27.87
CA ASP A 725 4.35 44.69 27.33
C ASP A 725 3.92 43.44 26.55
N GLU A 726 4.15 43.43 25.23
CA GLU A 726 3.75 42.33 24.34
C GLU A 726 4.61 41.07 24.52
N GLU A 727 5.91 41.22 24.81
CA GLU A 727 6.85 40.10 24.90
C GLU A 727 6.75 39.34 26.22
N ASN A 728 6.46 40.03 27.33
CA ASN A 728 6.38 39.39 28.65
C ASN A 728 5.32 40.04 29.57
N PRO A 729 4.02 39.79 29.30
CA PRO A 729 2.94 40.38 30.09
C PRO A 729 2.95 39.79 31.51
N VAL A 730 2.99 40.68 32.51
CA VAL A 730 2.87 40.31 33.93
C VAL A 730 1.39 40.26 34.28
N TRP A 731 0.89 39.06 34.59
CA TRP A 731 -0.48 38.86 35.06
C TRP A 731 -0.54 38.88 36.58
N PRO A 732 -1.64 39.37 37.18
CA PRO A 732 -1.88 39.19 38.61
C PRO A 732 -1.95 37.70 38.97
N GLU A 733 -1.42 37.34 40.14
CA GLU A 733 -1.41 35.94 40.59
C GLU A 733 -2.85 35.42 40.84
N ALA A 734 -3.15 34.26 40.26
CA ALA A 734 -4.42 33.55 40.44
C ALA A 734 -4.29 32.54 41.59
N GLN A 735 -4.98 32.83 42.69
CA GLN A 735 -5.08 31.98 43.88
C GLN A 735 -6.28 31.03 43.75
N ASP A 736 -6.23 29.86 44.42
CA ASP A 736 -7.32 28.87 44.45
C ASP A 736 -7.85 28.47 43.06
N PHE A 737 -6.95 28.22 42.10
CA PHE A 737 -7.34 27.80 40.74
C PHE A 737 -7.96 26.38 40.76
N ILE A 738 -9.15 26.26 40.17
CA ILE A 738 -9.90 25.01 40.03
C ILE A 738 -10.38 24.90 38.58
N ALA A 739 -9.94 23.85 37.89
CA ALA A 739 -10.47 23.48 36.58
C ALA A 739 -11.68 22.54 36.73
N ILE A 740 -12.87 23.02 36.36
CA ILE A 740 -14.13 22.28 36.42
C ILE A 740 -14.36 21.63 35.06
N THR A 741 -14.21 20.31 35.00
CA THR A 741 -14.36 19.54 33.75
C THR A 741 -15.74 19.78 33.13
N GLY A 742 -15.75 20.13 31.84
CA GLY A 742 -16.98 20.40 31.07
C GLY A 742 -17.63 21.76 31.33
N HIS A 743 -17.16 22.54 32.31
CA HIS A 743 -17.78 23.82 32.68
C HIS A 743 -16.84 25.01 32.55
N GLY A 744 -15.54 24.85 32.82
CA GLY A 744 -14.54 25.92 32.67
C GLY A 744 -13.54 25.98 33.82
N VAL A 745 -13.05 27.18 34.13
CA VAL A 745 -12.09 27.44 35.21
C VAL A 745 -12.63 28.45 36.21
N LYS A 746 -12.19 28.31 37.46
CA LYS A 746 -12.52 29.19 38.57
C LYS A 746 -11.22 29.54 39.29
N ALA A 747 -11.00 30.82 39.56
CA ALA A 747 -9.83 31.29 40.30
C ALA A 747 -10.12 32.60 41.02
N ARG A 748 -9.32 32.91 42.04
CA ARG A 748 -9.36 34.19 42.74
C ARG A 748 -8.19 35.05 42.28
N VAL A 749 -8.47 36.16 41.61
CA VAL A 749 -7.46 37.09 41.09
C VAL A 749 -7.56 38.39 41.90
N GLY A 750 -6.57 38.62 42.77
CA GLY A 750 -6.63 39.69 43.78
C GLY A 750 -7.80 39.50 44.76
N ASN A 751 -8.71 40.48 44.83
CA ASN A 751 -9.90 40.45 45.70
C ASN A 751 -11.18 39.98 44.99
N LYS A 752 -11.10 39.50 43.74
CA LYS A 752 -12.27 39.07 42.96
C LYS A 752 -12.21 37.59 42.64
N GLU A 753 -13.36 36.95 42.72
CA GLU A 753 -13.56 35.59 42.23
C GLU A 753 -13.93 35.66 40.74
N VAL A 754 -13.15 34.99 39.90
CA VAL A 754 -13.28 34.97 38.44
C VAL A 754 -13.66 33.55 38.02
N VAL A 755 -14.72 33.45 37.21
CA VAL A 755 -15.18 32.19 36.61
C VAL A 755 -15.23 32.38 35.11
N VAL A 756 -14.55 31.52 34.37
CA VAL A 756 -14.50 31.53 32.91
C VAL A 756 -14.98 30.18 32.41
N GLY A 757 -16.07 30.15 31.65
CA GLY A 757 -16.72 28.89 31.34
C GLY A 757 -18.01 29.02 30.54
N ILE A 758 -18.61 27.88 30.21
CA ILE A 758 -19.95 27.83 29.61
C ILE A 758 -21.03 27.97 30.68
N ARG A 759 -22.24 28.38 30.28
CA ARG A 759 -23.40 28.38 31.18
C ARG A 759 -23.72 26.93 31.55
N ALA A 760 -23.68 26.64 32.85
CA ALA A 760 -24.24 25.42 33.44
C ALA A 760 -25.76 25.38 33.27
#